data_AF-A0A6L2QAK8-F1
#
_entry.id   AF-A0A6L2QAK8-F1
#
_cell.length_a   1.000
_cell.length_b   1.000
_cell.length_c   1.000
_cell.angle_alpha   90.00
_cell.angle_beta   90.00
_cell.angle_gamma   90.00
#
_symmetry.space_group_name_H-M   'P 1'
#
loop_
_entity.id
_entity.type
_entity.pdbx_description
1 polymer ?
#
loop_
_entity_poly.entity_id
_entity_poly.type
_entity_poly.pdbx_seq_one_letter_code
_entity_poly.pdbx_strand_id
1 'polypeptide(L)'
;MKLLTNESNPLALKVLISANFAQKALKFEIASVNDPRFQSPCHLPVLELDSGEFLFSTNSASRLLFPPLQRSNVAVDQWLEWESSQLQPVLAFYLSTPTKPDTGVSTQLKELLTTLNSALSESKFLVRDEVTVADVAVWSILFPLATGAKHQQKLLSEQSHVQRWYSHLSVQPQVKVAVDQLCPKVGMDAYHSLADATWYPVNAVPSQMEKVSQPRLPSVNSLDGMSKETALSEAEINEAAEAWQNGAARRPKPKPQVSPVLPVPGERNILISSALPYVNNIPHLGTIIGCVLSGDVFARFSRLCNNNTLYICGTDEYGTATETKALEEGLTPQQICDKYFKIHDAVYRWFNISFDHFGRTTTPEQTEISQDLFLQLYENGFLSKESVEQLHCEHCDRYLADRFVEGICPRCAYEDARGDQCDGCGHLVNATELISPRCKICLKMPVVTKSDQFFLELPKTEPLLRKWMSGVIGGWSNNARVITQAWLKDGLKPRCVTRDLKWGVPVPLEGYRNKVFYVWFDAPIGYMSITKTYTDQWEKWWRPERTTSVSYYNFIGKDNVPFHSVMFPSCLLGANRNYTVVSHIMATEFLNYEDEKFSKSRGVGVFGTDAKETGIPSDVWRFYLLYVRPESQDSNFSWVDLATKNNSELLNNLGNFINRALVFAEKNFERKVPDMLPGTQEWTLLALITGELKAYMTALENAKLRDGIRHILNISRHGNQYMQLLQPWVLLKGSDADKARAGTVIGICCNIACLLAILLKPYMPVTADILKEQLQAPDDVWIITPEFTVLLPSGHKLGKPSPLFSKIEPARVDQLKQQFSGRQKSRSPEENAATTKPAATSVSVVTNQIQGDASVIAKLTAAVAQQAELVRKIKASGAAPSIWQPHVSVLLELKQQLVSAQSINGNVNDEASAATSNGLQELNPEVARLEAEIAKQGDLVRQLKSSGMPKSEWQPQVNVLVGMKSQLAALQGSPAPGKGKSKGKK
;
A
#
# COMPACT_ATOMS: atom_id res chain seq x y z
N MET A 1 22.36 -10.12 -36.69
CA MET A 1 21.54 -10.51 -35.52
C MET A 1 21.78 -11.96 -35.15
N LYS A 2 21.67 -12.30 -33.87
CA LYS A 2 21.83 -13.66 -33.34
C LYS A 2 20.69 -14.03 -32.39
N LEU A 3 20.08 -15.20 -32.56
CA LEU A 3 19.09 -15.77 -31.65
C LEU A 3 19.79 -16.74 -30.69
N LEU A 4 19.67 -16.45 -29.41
CA LEU A 4 20.14 -17.29 -28.32
C LEU A 4 18.93 -18.01 -27.72
N THR A 5 19.00 -19.32 -27.62
CA THR A 5 17.92 -20.14 -27.04
C THR A 5 18.46 -21.39 -26.36
N ASN A 6 17.66 -22.02 -25.50
CA ASN A 6 17.88 -23.39 -25.05
C ASN A 6 17.41 -24.40 -26.11
N GLU A 7 17.91 -25.64 -26.01
CA GLU A 7 17.54 -26.73 -26.90
C GLU A 7 16.02 -26.93 -26.90
N SER A 8 15.46 -27.14 -28.09
CA SER A 8 14.07 -27.53 -28.29
C SER A 8 13.00 -26.53 -27.81
N ASN A 9 13.34 -25.28 -27.54
CA ASN A 9 12.41 -24.24 -27.09
C ASN A 9 11.42 -23.81 -28.19
N PRO A 10 10.12 -24.13 -28.08
CA PRO A 10 9.14 -23.81 -29.13
C PRO A 10 8.95 -22.30 -29.36
N LEU A 11 9.28 -21.44 -28.39
CA LEU A 11 9.21 -19.97 -28.57
C LEU A 11 10.31 -19.43 -29.48
N ALA A 12 11.38 -20.19 -29.71
CA ALA A 12 12.39 -19.83 -30.70
C ALA A 12 11.86 -19.97 -32.13
N LEU A 13 10.86 -20.84 -32.36
CA LEU A 13 10.24 -21.02 -33.68
C LEU A 13 9.65 -19.71 -34.20
N LYS A 14 8.96 -18.91 -33.37
CA LYS A 14 8.38 -17.65 -33.86
C LYS A 14 9.44 -16.68 -34.36
N VAL A 15 10.64 -16.65 -33.75
CA VAL A 15 11.72 -15.75 -34.18
C VAL A 15 12.39 -16.27 -35.46
N LEU A 16 12.68 -17.58 -35.53
CA LEU A 16 13.26 -18.22 -36.72
C LEU A 16 12.34 -18.15 -37.94
N ILE A 17 11.05 -18.45 -37.75
CA ILE A 17 10.05 -18.40 -38.81
C ILE A 17 9.88 -16.96 -39.32
N SER A 18 9.82 -15.96 -38.42
CA SER A 18 9.77 -14.55 -38.82
C SER A 18 11.01 -14.12 -39.61
N ALA A 19 12.22 -14.56 -39.22
CA ALA A 19 13.43 -14.29 -39.99
C ALA A 19 13.36 -14.93 -41.40
N ASN A 20 12.87 -16.17 -41.50
CA ASN A 20 12.73 -16.89 -42.77
C ASN A 20 11.71 -16.23 -43.71
N PHE A 21 10.55 -15.78 -43.19
CA PHE A 21 9.58 -15.02 -43.98
C PHE A 21 10.13 -13.67 -44.44
N ALA A 22 10.95 -13.02 -43.61
CA ALA A 22 11.60 -11.76 -43.95
C ALA A 22 12.88 -11.91 -44.79
N GLN A 23 13.29 -13.15 -45.13
CA GLN A 23 14.56 -13.49 -45.79
C GLN A 23 15.78 -12.87 -45.10
N LYS A 24 15.74 -12.73 -43.77
CA LYS A 24 16.83 -12.20 -42.96
C LYS A 24 17.71 -13.33 -42.45
N ALA A 25 19.03 -13.23 -42.68
CA ALA A 25 19.98 -14.17 -42.13
C ALA A 25 20.08 -14.00 -40.60
N LEU A 26 19.67 -15.03 -39.86
CA LEU A 26 19.69 -15.05 -38.40
C LEU A 26 20.63 -16.17 -37.92
N LYS A 27 21.71 -15.80 -37.21
CA LYS A 27 22.58 -16.79 -36.58
C LYS A 27 21.86 -17.38 -35.38
N PHE A 28 21.96 -18.69 -35.19
CA PHE A 28 21.30 -19.42 -34.10
C PHE A 28 22.36 -20.07 -33.22
N GLU A 29 22.25 -19.91 -31.90
CA GLU A 29 23.19 -20.46 -30.92
C GLU A 29 22.43 -21.01 -29.71
N ILE A 30 22.79 -22.23 -29.29
CA ILE A 30 22.28 -22.82 -28.04
C ILE A 30 23.05 -22.20 -26.87
N ALA A 31 22.33 -21.61 -25.92
CA ALA A 31 22.89 -20.95 -24.74
C ALA A 31 22.22 -21.44 -23.46
N SER A 32 22.93 -21.32 -22.33
CA SER A 32 22.38 -21.58 -20.99
C SER A 32 21.72 -20.32 -20.44
N VAL A 33 20.64 -20.42 -19.68
CA VAL A 33 20.00 -19.28 -18.99
C VAL A 33 21.00 -18.51 -18.09
N ASN A 34 22.07 -19.17 -17.63
CA ASN A 34 23.12 -18.57 -16.81
C ASN A 34 24.30 -17.99 -17.61
N ASP A 35 24.18 -17.82 -18.93
CA ASP A 35 25.27 -17.29 -19.75
C ASP A 35 25.62 -15.85 -19.31
N PRO A 36 26.89 -15.56 -19.00
CA PRO A 36 27.32 -14.25 -18.49
C PRO A 36 27.16 -13.11 -19.51
N ARG A 37 26.89 -13.42 -20.79
CA ARG A 37 26.55 -12.42 -21.81
C ARG A 37 25.21 -11.73 -21.54
N PHE A 38 24.36 -12.30 -20.68
CA PHE A 38 23.05 -11.72 -20.33
C PHE A 38 23.16 -10.77 -19.12
N GLN A 39 22.63 -9.56 -19.25
CA GLN A 39 22.26 -8.73 -18.11
C GLN A 39 20.75 -8.83 -17.93
N SER A 40 20.31 -8.99 -16.67
CA SER A 40 18.93 -9.19 -16.23
C SER A 40 17.86 -8.60 -17.16
N PRO A 41 16.78 -9.34 -17.48
CA PRO A 41 16.39 -10.65 -16.94
C PRO A 41 17.00 -11.88 -17.67
N CYS A 42 17.42 -12.90 -16.91
CA CYS A 42 18.00 -14.15 -17.43
C CYS A 42 16.91 -15.12 -17.90
N HIS A 43 16.50 -15.03 -19.16
CA HIS A 43 15.44 -15.84 -19.73
C HIS A 43 15.70 -16.09 -21.23
N LEU A 44 15.32 -17.25 -21.78
CA LEU A 44 15.51 -17.63 -23.19
C LEU A 44 14.16 -17.97 -23.86
N PRO A 45 13.92 -17.58 -25.13
CA PRO A 45 14.90 -17.11 -26.12
C PRO A 45 15.06 -15.60 -26.17
N VAL A 46 16.24 -15.13 -26.61
CA VAL A 46 16.59 -13.71 -26.75
C VAL A 46 17.19 -13.44 -28.12
N LEU A 47 16.81 -12.32 -28.74
CA LEU A 47 17.41 -11.84 -29.99
C LEU A 47 18.45 -10.75 -29.70
N GLU A 48 19.71 -11.02 -30.02
CA GLU A 48 20.81 -10.06 -30.05
C GLU A 48 20.82 -9.32 -31.39
N LEU A 49 20.69 -8.00 -31.34
CA LEU A 49 20.74 -7.10 -32.48
C LEU A 49 22.20 -6.80 -32.88
N ASP A 50 22.40 -6.31 -34.09
CA ASP A 50 23.74 -5.92 -34.55
C ASP A 50 24.33 -4.72 -33.75
N SER A 51 23.48 -3.99 -33.00
CA SER A 51 23.89 -2.97 -32.03
C SER A 51 24.48 -3.54 -30.74
N GLY A 52 24.38 -4.85 -30.50
CA GLY A 52 24.71 -5.48 -29.21
C GLY A 52 23.59 -5.40 -28.16
N GLU A 53 22.42 -4.86 -28.53
CA GLU A 53 21.24 -4.84 -27.66
C GLU A 53 20.46 -6.17 -27.71
N PHE A 54 19.79 -6.52 -26.62
CA PHE A 54 19.05 -7.76 -26.48
C PHE A 54 17.53 -7.52 -26.39
N LEU A 55 16.76 -8.25 -27.20
CA LEU A 55 15.30 -8.30 -27.12
C LEU A 55 14.86 -9.62 -26.48
N PHE A 56 14.34 -9.52 -25.26
CA PHE A 56 13.84 -10.66 -24.47
C PHE A 56 12.38 -11.04 -24.80
N SER A 57 11.63 -10.12 -25.43
CA SER A 57 10.28 -10.42 -25.93
C SER A 57 10.35 -11.03 -27.31
N THR A 58 9.96 -12.31 -27.42
CA THR A 58 9.90 -13.03 -28.69
C THR A 58 8.90 -12.43 -29.67
N ASN A 59 7.79 -11.85 -29.19
CA ASN A 59 6.83 -11.13 -30.05
C ASN A 59 7.45 -9.84 -30.59
N SER A 60 8.19 -9.10 -29.76
CA SER A 60 8.90 -7.88 -30.20
C SER A 60 10.02 -8.20 -31.19
N ALA A 61 10.78 -9.27 -30.93
CA ALA A 61 11.82 -9.77 -31.83
C ALA A 61 11.25 -10.22 -33.18
N SER A 62 10.19 -11.02 -33.17
CA SER A 62 9.49 -11.47 -34.38
C SER A 62 8.90 -10.30 -35.16
N ARG A 63 8.32 -9.29 -34.49
CA ARG A 63 7.76 -8.10 -35.13
C ARG A 63 8.85 -7.20 -35.74
N LEU A 64 10.01 -7.11 -35.12
CA LEU A 64 11.17 -6.40 -35.69
C LEU A 64 11.69 -7.12 -36.95
N LEU A 65 11.76 -8.44 -36.91
CA LEU A 65 12.25 -9.25 -38.01
C LEU A 65 11.27 -9.25 -39.18
N PHE A 66 9.99 -9.47 -38.91
CA PHE A 66 8.90 -9.53 -39.88
C PHE A 66 7.84 -8.44 -39.58
N PRO A 67 8.14 -7.17 -39.90
CA PRO A 67 7.26 -6.06 -39.59
C PRO A 67 5.97 -6.14 -40.43
N PRO A 68 4.80 -5.91 -39.82
CA PRO A 68 3.55 -5.90 -40.57
C PRO A 68 3.45 -4.68 -41.48
N LEU A 69 2.65 -4.78 -42.54
CA LEU A 69 2.26 -3.62 -43.35
C LEU A 69 1.57 -2.58 -42.46
N GLN A 70 1.78 -1.29 -42.74
CA GLN A 70 1.26 -0.18 -41.92
C GLN A 70 -0.25 -0.25 -41.68
N ARG A 71 -1.02 -0.69 -42.70
CA ARG A 71 -2.49 -0.88 -42.63
C ARG A 71 -2.94 -2.04 -41.73
N SER A 72 -2.05 -2.99 -41.46
CA SER A 72 -2.31 -4.21 -40.69
C SER A 72 -1.69 -4.16 -39.29
N ASN A 73 -1.00 -3.07 -38.96
CA ASN A 73 -0.16 -2.97 -37.77
C ASN A 73 -0.95 -3.17 -36.47
N VAL A 74 -2.11 -2.51 -36.36
CA VAL A 74 -2.99 -2.60 -35.18
C VAL A 74 -3.55 -4.02 -35.02
N ALA A 75 -4.03 -4.64 -36.10
CA ALA A 75 -4.60 -5.99 -36.05
C ALA A 75 -3.54 -7.03 -35.69
N VAL A 76 -2.31 -6.87 -36.20
CA VAL A 76 -1.18 -7.72 -35.82
C VAL A 76 -0.82 -7.55 -34.35
N ASP A 77 -0.74 -6.30 -33.86
CA ASP A 77 -0.40 -6.02 -32.45
C ASP A 77 -1.47 -6.58 -31.49
N GLN A 78 -2.75 -6.53 -31.87
CA GLN A 78 -3.84 -7.16 -31.11
C GLN A 78 -3.66 -8.68 -30.97
N TRP A 79 -3.28 -9.36 -32.04
CA TRP A 79 -3.04 -10.80 -32.01
C TRP A 79 -1.77 -11.19 -31.25
N LEU A 80 -0.71 -10.39 -31.37
CA LEU A 80 0.51 -10.60 -30.58
C LEU A 80 0.23 -10.43 -29.09
N GLU A 81 -0.55 -9.42 -28.70
CA GLU A 81 -0.97 -9.20 -27.31
C GLU A 81 -1.89 -10.33 -26.82
N TRP A 82 -2.86 -10.76 -27.63
CA TRP A 82 -3.76 -11.86 -27.31
C TRP A 82 -3.02 -13.19 -27.12
N GLU A 83 -2.05 -13.49 -28.00
CA GLU A 83 -1.21 -14.68 -27.87
C GLU A 83 -0.43 -14.68 -26.56
N SER A 84 0.24 -13.57 -26.22
CA SER A 84 1.06 -13.51 -25.01
C SER A 84 0.25 -13.40 -23.72
N SER A 85 -0.87 -12.69 -23.71
CA SER A 85 -1.64 -12.41 -22.48
C SER A 85 -2.73 -13.44 -22.18
N GLN A 86 -3.24 -14.16 -23.20
CA GLN A 86 -4.36 -15.09 -23.03
C GLN A 86 -4.00 -16.52 -23.41
N LEU A 87 -3.50 -16.75 -24.62
CA LEU A 87 -3.26 -18.11 -25.12
C LEU A 87 -2.06 -18.78 -24.43
N GLN A 88 -0.93 -18.08 -24.34
CA GLN A 88 0.30 -18.63 -23.78
C GLN A 88 0.17 -19.07 -22.31
N PRO A 89 -0.44 -18.28 -21.38
CA PRO A 89 -0.61 -18.69 -19.99
C PRO A 89 -1.52 -19.92 -19.82
N VAL A 90 -2.67 -19.94 -20.50
CA VAL A 90 -3.63 -21.05 -20.42
C VAL A 90 -3.04 -22.32 -21.03
N LEU A 91 -2.30 -22.20 -22.14
CA LEU A 91 -1.66 -23.35 -22.77
C LEU A 91 -0.52 -23.90 -21.92
N ALA A 92 0.31 -23.04 -21.32
CA ALA A 92 1.39 -23.46 -20.41
C ALA A 92 0.83 -24.27 -19.22
N PHE A 93 -0.29 -23.83 -18.64
CA PHE A 93 -0.97 -24.57 -17.57
C PHE A 93 -1.64 -25.85 -18.07
N TYR A 94 -2.36 -25.80 -19.20
CA TYR A 94 -3.03 -26.97 -19.74
C TYR A 94 -2.04 -28.12 -20.02
N LEU A 95 -0.83 -27.76 -20.45
CA LEU A 95 0.24 -28.71 -20.71
C LEU A 95 1.01 -29.13 -19.44
N SER A 96 0.77 -28.50 -18.28
CA SER A 96 1.50 -28.78 -17.04
C SER A 96 1.11 -30.03 -16.29
N THR A 97 0.04 -30.70 -16.72
CA THR A 97 -0.40 -31.98 -16.15
C THR A 97 -0.19 -33.11 -17.17
N PRO A 98 0.44 -34.24 -16.79
CA PRO A 98 0.60 -35.39 -17.69
C PRO A 98 -0.74 -36.07 -18.06
N THR A 99 -1.76 -35.87 -17.22
CA THR A 99 -3.14 -36.31 -17.41
C THR A 99 -4.01 -35.15 -17.88
N LYS A 100 -5.22 -35.44 -18.37
CA LYS A 100 -6.19 -34.40 -18.75
C LYS A 100 -6.41 -33.46 -17.54
N PRO A 101 -6.11 -32.15 -17.65
CA PRO A 101 -6.26 -31.21 -16.55
C PRO A 101 -7.74 -31.06 -16.14
N ASP A 102 -7.98 -30.43 -14.99
CA ASP A 102 -9.34 -30.15 -14.49
C ASP A 102 -10.23 -29.52 -15.59
N THR A 103 -11.52 -29.82 -15.52
CA THR A 103 -12.56 -29.40 -16.45
C THR A 103 -12.55 -27.90 -16.74
N GLY A 104 -12.15 -27.05 -15.78
CA GLY A 104 -12.05 -25.60 -15.96
C GLY A 104 -11.04 -25.15 -17.02
N VAL A 105 -9.77 -25.57 -16.90
CA VAL A 105 -8.70 -25.16 -17.84
C VAL A 105 -8.91 -25.78 -19.21
N SER A 106 -9.38 -27.04 -19.25
CA SER A 106 -9.78 -27.69 -20.50
C SER A 106 -10.88 -26.91 -21.23
N THR A 107 -11.81 -26.30 -20.49
CA THR A 107 -12.89 -25.48 -21.07
C THR A 107 -12.37 -24.14 -21.56
N GLN A 108 -11.51 -23.47 -20.79
CA GLN A 108 -10.89 -22.19 -21.18
C GLN A 108 -10.04 -22.32 -22.46
N LEU A 109 -9.20 -23.36 -22.55
CA LEU A 109 -8.42 -23.60 -23.76
C LEU A 109 -9.34 -23.86 -24.96
N LYS A 110 -10.44 -24.60 -24.78
CA LYS A 110 -11.43 -24.81 -25.83
C LYS A 110 -12.08 -23.51 -26.28
N GLU A 111 -12.43 -22.61 -25.36
CA GLU A 111 -12.99 -21.30 -25.69
C GLU A 111 -12.00 -20.44 -26.49
N LEU A 112 -10.73 -20.40 -26.09
CA LEU A 112 -9.68 -19.67 -26.84
C LEU A 112 -9.47 -20.25 -28.24
N LEU A 113 -9.48 -21.58 -28.37
CA LEU A 113 -9.38 -22.25 -29.67
C LEU A 113 -10.64 -22.01 -30.53
N THR A 114 -11.83 -21.91 -29.93
CA THR A 114 -13.06 -21.53 -30.63
C THR A 114 -12.99 -20.07 -31.11
N THR A 115 -12.48 -19.15 -30.29
CA THR A 115 -12.26 -17.75 -30.67
C THR A 115 -11.30 -17.64 -31.87
N LEU A 116 -10.19 -18.40 -31.83
CA LEU A 116 -9.25 -18.51 -32.94
C LEU A 116 -9.92 -19.10 -34.20
N ASN A 117 -10.74 -20.14 -34.03
CA ASN A 117 -11.46 -20.79 -35.11
C ASN A 117 -12.47 -19.86 -35.79
N SER A 118 -13.18 -19.04 -35.02
CA SER A 118 -14.10 -18.02 -35.54
C SER A 118 -13.36 -16.91 -36.29
N ALA A 119 -12.16 -16.53 -35.87
CA ALA A 119 -11.40 -15.52 -36.58
C ALA A 119 -10.93 -16.01 -37.97
N LEU A 120 -10.61 -17.30 -38.06
CA LEU A 120 -10.17 -17.99 -39.26
C LEU A 120 -11.33 -18.51 -40.13
N SER A 121 -12.59 -18.28 -39.74
CA SER A 121 -13.73 -18.73 -40.54
C SER A 121 -13.93 -17.88 -41.80
N GLU A 122 -13.67 -16.56 -41.69
CA GLU A 122 -13.89 -15.58 -42.76
C GLU A 122 -12.59 -15.20 -43.51
N SER A 123 -11.43 -15.68 -43.06
CA SER A 123 -10.12 -15.27 -43.59
C SER A 123 -9.16 -16.45 -43.72
N LYS A 124 -8.19 -16.33 -44.65
CA LYS A 124 -7.16 -17.37 -44.85
C LYS A 124 -6.11 -17.37 -43.75
N PHE A 125 -5.81 -16.20 -43.20
CA PHE A 125 -4.83 -15.91 -42.14
C PHE A 125 -5.41 -14.91 -41.14
N LEU A 126 -4.77 -14.76 -39.98
CA LEU A 126 -5.30 -13.97 -38.86
C LEU A 126 -5.55 -12.49 -39.18
N VAL A 127 -4.85 -11.96 -40.18
CA VAL A 127 -5.01 -10.59 -40.68
C VAL A 127 -5.22 -10.59 -42.21
N ARG A 128 -6.32 -11.23 -42.65
CA ARG A 128 -6.79 -11.36 -44.05
C ARG A 128 -6.09 -12.45 -44.88
N ASP A 129 -5.50 -12.09 -46.02
CA ASP A 129 -5.07 -13.03 -47.08
C ASP A 129 -3.56 -13.25 -47.16
N GLU A 130 -2.77 -12.57 -46.32
CA GLU A 130 -1.31 -12.68 -46.25
C GLU A 130 -0.87 -13.24 -44.89
N VAL A 131 0.21 -14.02 -44.90
CA VAL A 131 0.85 -14.49 -43.66
C VAL A 131 1.49 -13.30 -42.96
N THR A 132 1.18 -13.10 -41.68
CA THR A 132 1.78 -12.04 -40.86
C THR A 132 2.53 -12.62 -39.67
N VAL A 133 3.25 -11.76 -38.93
CA VAL A 133 3.89 -12.17 -37.68
C VAL A 133 2.89 -12.67 -36.63
N ALA A 134 1.62 -12.23 -36.70
CA ALA A 134 0.56 -12.78 -35.86
C ALA A 134 0.34 -14.27 -36.12
N ASP A 135 0.27 -14.67 -37.40
CA ASP A 135 0.12 -16.08 -37.79
C ASP A 135 1.30 -16.92 -37.29
N VAL A 136 2.51 -16.38 -37.45
CA VAL A 136 3.75 -17.04 -36.99
C VAL A 136 3.76 -17.21 -35.46
N ALA A 137 3.37 -16.19 -34.71
CA ALA A 137 3.35 -16.24 -33.25
C ALA A 137 2.35 -17.28 -32.72
N VAL A 138 1.09 -17.22 -33.21
CA VAL A 138 0.03 -18.15 -32.78
C VAL A 138 0.31 -19.58 -33.25
N TRP A 139 0.88 -19.76 -34.44
CA TRP A 139 1.25 -21.11 -34.93
C TRP A 139 2.34 -21.74 -34.05
N SER A 140 3.37 -20.97 -33.72
CA SER A 140 4.53 -21.45 -32.95
C SER A 140 4.14 -21.89 -31.54
N ILE A 141 3.22 -21.18 -30.88
CA ILE A 141 2.77 -21.54 -29.53
C ILE A 141 1.86 -22.78 -29.53
N LEU A 142 1.13 -23.04 -30.61
CA LEU A 142 0.28 -24.24 -30.76
C LEU A 142 1.06 -25.50 -31.15
N PHE A 143 2.35 -25.38 -31.50
CA PHE A 143 3.18 -26.50 -31.91
C PHE A 143 3.19 -27.69 -30.93
N PRO A 144 3.32 -27.49 -29.60
CA PRO A 144 3.27 -28.61 -28.63
C PRO A 144 1.91 -29.30 -28.60
N LEU A 145 0.81 -28.58 -28.87
CA LEU A 145 -0.54 -29.14 -28.89
C LEU A 145 -0.76 -29.99 -30.16
N ALA A 146 -0.22 -29.54 -31.30
CA ALA A 146 -0.30 -30.23 -32.59
C ALA A 146 0.57 -31.49 -32.66
N THR A 147 1.67 -31.51 -31.91
CA THR A 147 2.63 -32.65 -31.86
C THR A 147 2.51 -33.48 -30.58
N GLY A 148 1.54 -33.17 -29.73
CA GLY A 148 1.30 -33.78 -28.43
C GLY A 148 0.52 -35.10 -28.46
N ALA A 149 -0.05 -35.51 -27.32
CA ALA A 149 -0.83 -36.73 -27.18
C ALA A 149 -2.15 -36.69 -27.99
N LYS A 150 -2.75 -37.85 -28.28
CA LYS A 150 -4.00 -37.95 -29.09
C LYS A 150 -5.13 -37.03 -28.61
N HIS A 151 -5.30 -36.87 -27.30
CA HIS A 151 -6.35 -36.00 -26.74
C HIS A 151 -6.05 -34.51 -26.92
N GLN A 152 -4.78 -34.13 -27.05
CA GLN A 152 -4.32 -32.76 -27.32
C GLN A 152 -4.50 -32.43 -28.80
N GLN A 153 -4.08 -33.34 -29.68
CA GLN A 153 -4.33 -33.24 -31.12
C GLN A 153 -5.83 -33.19 -31.43
N LYS A 154 -6.64 -33.91 -30.65
CA LYS A 154 -8.10 -33.90 -30.78
C LYS A 154 -8.70 -32.49 -30.62
N LEU A 155 -8.17 -31.67 -29.69
CA LEU A 155 -8.65 -30.29 -29.47
C LEU A 155 -8.47 -29.40 -30.71
N LEU A 156 -7.38 -29.57 -31.45
CA LEU A 156 -7.15 -28.86 -32.71
C LEU A 156 -8.02 -29.43 -33.84
N SER A 157 -8.19 -30.76 -33.90
CA SER A 157 -9.03 -31.39 -34.91
C SER A 157 -10.53 -31.10 -34.75
N GLU A 158 -10.97 -30.73 -33.54
CA GLU A 158 -12.34 -30.27 -33.28
C GLU A 158 -12.60 -28.86 -33.86
N GLN A 159 -11.56 -28.13 -34.29
CA GLN A 159 -11.63 -26.77 -34.81
C GLN A 159 -11.22 -26.75 -36.30
N SER A 160 -12.20 -26.91 -37.20
CA SER A 160 -11.96 -27.12 -38.63
C SER A 160 -11.16 -26.02 -39.33
N HIS A 161 -11.39 -24.74 -38.98
CA HIS A 161 -10.67 -23.61 -39.59
C HIS A 161 -9.25 -23.49 -39.04
N VAL A 162 -9.05 -23.71 -37.73
CA VAL A 162 -7.73 -23.75 -37.10
C VAL A 162 -6.90 -24.88 -37.70
N GLN A 163 -7.47 -26.08 -37.85
CA GLN A 163 -6.75 -27.23 -38.41
C GLN A 163 -6.32 -26.99 -39.86
N ARG A 164 -7.19 -26.39 -40.68
CA ARG A 164 -6.88 -25.99 -42.06
C ARG A 164 -5.76 -24.96 -42.11
N TRP A 165 -5.87 -23.90 -41.33
CA TRP A 165 -4.87 -22.83 -41.24
C TRP A 165 -3.52 -23.35 -40.74
N TYR A 166 -3.51 -24.14 -39.68
CA TYR A 166 -2.30 -24.71 -39.09
C TYR A 166 -1.58 -25.65 -40.07
N SER A 167 -2.32 -26.51 -40.78
CA SER A 167 -1.75 -27.40 -41.81
C SER A 167 -1.18 -26.59 -42.98
N HIS A 168 -1.85 -25.50 -43.38
CA HIS A 168 -1.39 -24.64 -44.46
C HIS A 168 -0.08 -23.91 -44.11
N LEU A 169 0.08 -23.43 -42.87
CA LEU A 169 1.34 -22.84 -42.40
C LEU A 169 2.44 -23.90 -42.26
N SER A 170 2.11 -25.10 -41.77
CA SER A 170 3.08 -26.20 -41.56
C SER A 170 3.76 -26.66 -42.85
N VAL A 171 3.13 -26.49 -44.02
CA VAL A 171 3.72 -26.88 -45.30
C VAL A 171 4.62 -25.80 -45.92
N GLN A 172 4.61 -24.57 -45.39
CA GLN A 172 5.41 -23.46 -45.90
C GLN A 172 6.91 -23.76 -45.74
N PRO A 173 7.74 -23.50 -46.77
CA PRO A 173 9.19 -23.72 -46.69
C PRO A 173 9.85 -23.02 -45.49
N GLN A 174 9.42 -21.79 -45.19
CA GLN A 174 9.94 -20.98 -44.10
C GLN A 174 9.71 -21.62 -42.72
N VAL A 175 8.57 -22.29 -42.57
CA VAL A 175 8.20 -23.00 -41.34
C VAL A 175 8.96 -24.32 -41.23
N LYS A 176 9.02 -25.10 -42.32
CA LYS A 176 9.80 -26.35 -42.35
C LYS A 176 11.27 -26.12 -42.03
N VAL A 177 11.90 -25.14 -42.65
CA VAL A 177 13.30 -24.79 -42.40
C VAL A 177 13.52 -24.43 -40.92
N ALA A 178 12.63 -23.66 -40.30
CA ALA A 178 12.76 -23.31 -38.88
C ALA A 178 12.58 -24.53 -37.95
N VAL A 179 11.63 -25.42 -38.26
CA VAL A 179 11.41 -26.66 -37.50
C VAL A 179 12.58 -27.63 -37.66
N ASP A 180 13.11 -27.78 -38.87
CA ASP A 180 14.29 -28.62 -39.17
C ASP A 180 15.58 -28.04 -38.55
N GLN A 181 15.69 -26.71 -38.46
CA GLN A 181 16.84 -26.03 -37.86
C GLN A 181 16.84 -26.13 -36.32
N LEU A 182 15.67 -26.00 -35.68
CA LEU A 182 15.55 -26.04 -34.22
C LEU A 182 15.44 -27.48 -33.69
N CYS A 183 14.89 -28.41 -34.49
CA CYS A 183 14.51 -29.76 -34.08
C CYS A 183 13.81 -29.77 -32.72
N PRO A 184 12.68 -29.05 -32.54
CA PRO A 184 11.97 -29.02 -31.28
C PRO A 184 11.50 -30.43 -30.92
N LYS A 185 11.74 -30.83 -29.68
CA LYS A 185 11.17 -32.07 -29.14
C LYS A 185 9.64 -32.01 -29.24
N VAL A 186 9.01 -33.18 -29.29
CA VAL A 186 7.55 -33.34 -29.40
C VAL A 186 6.98 -33.88 -28.09
N GLY A 187 5.67 -33.74 -27.88
CA GLY A 187 5.03 -34.26 -26.66
C GLY A 187 5.46 -33.53 -25.38
N MET A 188 5.65 -34.27 -24.28
CA MET A 188 5.94 -33.71 -22.96
C MET A 188 7.26 -32.94 -22.89
N ASP A 189 8.24 -33.29 -23.71
CA ASP A 189 9.52 -32.59 -23.76
C ASP A 189 9.41 -31.20 -24.40
N ALA A 190 8.53 -31.05 -25.40
CA ALA A 190 8.16 -29.77 -25.98
C ALA A 190 7.52 -28.87 -24.93
N TYR A 191 6.71 -29.47 -24.06
CA TYR A 191 6.05 -28.81 -22.95
C TYR A 191 7.05 -28.30 -21.90
N HIS A 192 7.95 -29.16 -21.39
CA HIS A 192 8.94 -28.74 -20.39
C HIS A 192 9.77 -27.57 -20.91
N SER A 193 10.18 -27.65 -22.18
CA SER A 193 10.92 -26.59 -22.86
C SER A 193 10.10 -25.28 -23.00
N LEU A 194 8.78 -25.37 -23.16
CA LEU A 194 7.89 -24.20 -23.22
C LEU A 194 7.69 -23.60 -21.82
N ALA A 195 7.41 -24.42 -20.80
CA ALA A 195 7.17 -23.98 -19.42
C ALA A 195 8.39 -23.28 -18.81
N ASP A 196 9.58 -23.79 -19.07
CA ASP A 196 10.84 -23.16 -18.65
C ASP A 196 11.09 -21.83 -19.39
N ALA A 197 10.46 -21.65 -20.56
CA ALA A 197 10.58 -20.50 -21.42
C ALA A 197 9.38 -19.53 -21.36
N THR A 198 8.37 -19.75 -20.52
CA THR A 198 7.27 -18.78 -20.39
C THR A 198 7.59 -17.74 -19.32
N TRP A 199 7.22 -16.49 -19.58
CA TRP A 199 7.31 -15.39 -18.59
C TRP A 199 6.20 -15.45 -17.53
N TYR A 200 5.26 -16.38 -17.69
CA TYR A 200 4.12 -16.57 -16.81
C TYR A 200 4.33 -17.84 -15.98
N PRO A 201 4.26 -17.76 -14.64
CA PRO A 201 4.41 -18.94 -13.80
C PRO A 201 3.24 -19.90 -14.01
N VAL A 202 3.53 -21.21 -14.00
CA VAL A 202 2.56 -22.31 -14.20
C VAL A 202 1.43 -22.32 -13.13
N ASN A 203 1.48 -21.46 -12.12
CA ASN A 203 0.43 -21.26 -11.12
C ASN A 203 -0.48 -20.05 -11.40
N ALA A 204 -0.38 -19.41 -12.57
CA ALA A 204 -1.04 -18.13 -12.88
C ALA A 204 -2.44 -18.24 -13.51
N VAL A 205 -3.06 -19.43 -13.57
CA VAL A 205 -4.44 -19.55 -14.07
C VAL A 205 -5.44 -19.35 -12.92
N PRO A 206 -6.30 -18.32 -12.95
CA PRO A 206 -7.36 -18.16 -11.97
C PRO A 206 -8.35 -19.32 -12.11
N SER A 207 -8.54 -20.10 -11.05
CA SER A 207 -9.70 -20.98 -10.97
C SER A 207 -10.94 -20.09 -10.88
N GLN A 208 -11.73 -20.12 -11.96
CA GLN A 208 -13.03 -19.45 -12.14
C GLN A 208 -12.96 -17.96 -12.54
N MET A 209 -12.86 -17.70 -13.86
CA MET A 209 -13.49 -16.50 -14.42
C MET A 209 -15.00 -16.71 -14.41
N GLU A 210 -15.71 -15.93 -13.59
CA GLU A 210 -17.14 -15.66 -13.80
C GLU A 210 -17.34 -15.20 -15.24
N LYS A 211 -18.47 -15.56 -15.87
CA LYS A 211 -18.83 -15.24 -17.26
C LYS A 211 -18.49 -13.78 -17.62
N VAL A 212 -17.31 -13.57 -18.18
CA VAL A 212 -16.92 -12.35 -18.89
C VAL A 212 -17.44 -12.51 -20.31
N SER A 213 -18.28 -11.58 -20.76
CA SER A 213 -18.76 -11.50 -22.13
C SER A 213 -17.59 -11.63 -23.12
N GLN A 214 -17.67 -12.61 -24.02
CA GLN A 214 -16.61 -12.99 -24.95
C GLN A 214 -16.10 -11.78 -25.77
N PRO A 215 -14.78 -11.56 -25.88
CA PRO A 215 -14.21 -10.65 -26.87
C PRO A 215 -14.29 -11.31 -28.25
N ARG A 216 -15.08 -10.74 -29.18
CA ARG A 216 -14.96 -11.09 -30.60
C ARG A 216 -13.76 -10.38 -31.20
N LEU A 217 -12.93 -11.12 -31.93
CA LEU A 217 -11.90 -10.56 -32.80
C LEU A 217 -12.55 -9.78 -33.95
N PRO A 218 -12.10 -8.54 -34.25
CA PRO A 218 -12.64 -7.76 -35.35
C PRO A 218 -12.15 -8.31 -36.69
N SER A 219 -13.09 -8.66 -37.58
CA SER A 219 -12.78 -8.94 -38.97
C SER A 219 -12.37 -7.65 -39.68
N VAL A 220 -11.29 -7.75 -40.44
CA VAL A 220 -10.67 -6.62 -41.10
C VAL A 220 -11.45 -6.34 -42.39
N ASN A 221 -12.55 -5.58 -42.35
CA ASN A 221 -13.16 -4.93 -43.53
C ASN A 221 -14.30 -4.00 -43.11
N SER A 222 -13.96 -2.79 -42.63
CA SER A 222 -14.70 -1.54 -42.85
C SER A 222 -14.15 -0.48 -41.90
N LEU A 223 -13.97 0.74 -42.40
CA LEU A 223 -13.65 1.95 -41.65
C LEU A 223 -14.88 2.46 -40.85
N ASP A 224 -15.65 1.54 -40.28
CA ASP A 224 -16.79 1.80 -39.37
C ASP A 224 -16.51 1.30 -37.94
N GLY A 225 -15.30 0.80 -37.69
CA GLY A 225 -14.89 0.11 -36.46
C GLY A 225 -14.47 0.99 -35.27
N MET A 226 -15.02 2.20 -35.11
CA MET A 226 -14.99 2.94 -33.83
C MET A 226 -16.20 2.58 -32.94
N SER A 227 -16.71 1.35 -33.04
CA SER A 227 -17.78 0.87 -32.18
C SER A 227 -17.52 -0.59 -31.79
N LYS A 228 -17.05 -0.77 -30.54
CA LYS A 228 -17.16 -1.96 -29.66
C LYS A 228 -16.09 -1.99 -28.53
N GLU A 229 -15.64 -0.83 -28.02
CA GLU A 229 -15.98 -0.53 -26.62
C GLU A 229 -17.50 -0.48 -26.57
N THR A 230 -18.17 -1.05 -25.55
CA THR A 230 -19.64 -1.05 -25.40
C THR A 230 -20.19 0.22 -26.04
N ALA A 231 -20.72 0.11 -27.27
CA ALA A 231 -20.93 1.31 -28.07
C ALA A 231 -21.92 2.13 -27.27
N LEU A 232 -21.47 3.27 -26.76
CA LEU A 232 -22.30 4.11 -25.90
C LEU A 232 -23.58 4.35 -26.66
N SER A 233 -24.68 3.93 -26.06
CA SER A 233 -25.98 4.11 -26.67
C SER A 233 -26.24 5.61 -26.84
N GLU A 234 -27.01 5.97 -27.85
CA GLU A 234 -27.43 7.36 -28.02
C GLU A 234 -28.13 7.88 -26.76
N ALA A 235 -28.81 7.01 -26.02
CA ALA A 235 -29.41 7.33 -24.73
C ALA A 235 -28.36 7.75 -23.68
N GLU A 236 -27.26 7.02 -23.53
CA GLU A 236 -26.17 7.36 -22.58
C GLU A 236 -25.47 8.67 -22.97
N ILE A 237 -25.30 8.93 -24.26
CA ILE A 237 -24.72 10.19 -24.76
C ILE A 237 -25.66 11.36 -24.48
N ASN A 238 -26.96 11.19 -24.73
CA ASN A 238 -27.97 12.21 -24.47
C ASN A 238 -28.13 12.48 -22.96
N GLU A 239 -28.08 11.45 -22.11
CA GLU A 239 -28.08 11.59 -20.65
C GLU A 239 -26.88 12.40 -20.17
N ALA A 240 -25.67 12.08 -20.65
CA ALA A 240 -24.46 12.82 -20.29
C ALA A 240 -24.51 14.28 -20.77
N ALA A 241 -25.04 14.54 -21.97
CA ALA A 241 -25.22 15.88 -22.49
C ALA A 241 -26.22 16.70 -21.64
N GLU A 242 -27.35 16.11 -21.26
CA GLU A 242 -28.36 16.74 -20.41
C GLU A 242 -27.79 17.06 -19.02
N ALA A 243 -27.07 16.12 -18.41
CA ALA A 243 -26.43 16.31 -17.11
C ALA A 243 -25.36 17.41 -17.16
N TRP A 244 -24.57 17.47 -18.23
CA TRP A 244 -23.58 18.53 -18.40
C TRP A 244 -24.23 19.92 -18.54
N GLN A 245 -25.30 20.02 -19.34
CA GLN A 245 -25.96 21.29 -19.63
C GLN A 245 -26.80 21.81 -18.46
N ASN A 246 -27.52 20.92 -17.77
CA ASN A 246 -28.56 21.31 -16.80
C ASN A 246 -28.36 20.73 -15.39
N GLY A 247 -27.45 19.76 -15.22
CA GLY A 247 -27.27 19.03 -13.96
C GLY A 247 -26.59 19.85 -12.86
N ALA A 248 -25.77 20.86 -13.21
CA ALA A 248 -25.05 21.66 -12.22
C ALA A 248 -25.99 22.38 -11.23
N ALA A 249 -27.16 22.85 -11.68
CA ALA A 249 -28.17 23.50 -10.84
C ALA A 249 -28.93 22.53 -9.93
N ARG A 250 -28.97 21.24 -10.29
CA ARG A 250 -29.64 20.16 -9.53
C ARG A 250 -28.70 19.45 -8.55
N ARG A 251 -27.40 19.75 -8.60
CA ARG A 251 -26.38 19.12 -7.75
C ARG A 251 -26.70 19.35 -6.27
N PRO A 252 -26.76 18.29 -5.44
CA PRO A 252 -26.96 18.47 -4.01
C PRO A 252 -25.75 19.20 -3.41
N LYS A 253 -25.98 19.99 -2.37
CA LYS A 253 -24.86 20.63 -1.65
C LYS A 253 -24.19 19.63 -0.69
N PRO A 254 -22.88 19.75 -0.45
CA PRO A 254 -22.21 18.99 0.60
C PRO A 254 -22.87 19.24 1.95
N LYS A 255 -23.11 18.18 2.72
CA LYS A 255 -23.60 18.34 4.10
C LYS A 255 -22.51 18.95 4.98
N PRO A 256 -22.84 19.88 5.90
CA PRO A 256 -21.88 20.38 6.86
C PRO A 256 -21.41 19.24 7.77
N GLN A 257 -20.12 19.22 8.10
CA GLN A 257 -19.60 18.26 9.08
C GLN A 257 -20.13 18.62 10.47
N VAL A 258 -20.74 17.63 11.13
CA VAL A 258 -21.27 17.75 12.49
C VAL A 258 -20.46 16.85 13.41
N SER A 259 -20.19 17.28 14.64
CA SER A 259 -19.54 16.46 15.66
C SER A 259 -20.27 16.64 17.00
N PRO A 260 -20.79 15.56 17.63
CA PRO A 260 -20.69 14.18 17.17
C PRO A 260 -21.59 13.88 15.97
N VAL A 261 -21.14 12.99 15.07
CA VAL A 261 -21.98 12.46 13.97
C VAL A 261 -22.99 11.47 14.56
N LEU A 262 -24.27 11.71 14.32
CA LEU A 262 -25.37 10.85 14.76
C LEU A 262 -26.20 10.37 13.56
N PRO A 263 -26.84 9.19 13.64
CA PRO A 263 -27.75 8.73 12.60
C PRO A 263 -28.96 9.66 12.46
N VAL A 264 -29.39 9.88 11.21
CA VAL A 264 -30.57 10.66 10.87
C VAL A 264 -31.63 9.71 10.30
N PRO A 265 -32.86 9.70 10.84
CA PRO A 265 -33.96 8.88 10.32
C PRO A 265 -34.26 9.20 8.85
N GLY A 266 -34.53 8.18 8.05
CA GLY A 266 -34.83 8.33 6.61
C GLY A 266 -33.61 8.57 5.71
N GLU A 267 -32.41 8.73 6.27
CA GLU A 267 -31.17 8.89 5.52
C GLU A 267 -30.27 7.64 5.62
N ARG A 268 -29.25 7.56 4.76
CA ARG A 268 -28.25 6.48 4.79
C ARG A 268 -27.22 6.75 5.90
N ASN A 269 -27.25 5.94 6.95
CA ASN A 269 -26.33 6.03 8.09
C ASN A 269 -25.33 4.87 8.04
N ILE A 270 -24.05 5.21 7.91
CA ILE A 270 -22.96 4.26 7.69
C ILE A 270 -22.05 4.27 8.92
N LEU A 271 -22.08 3.18 9.67
CA LEU A 271 -21.12 2.91 10.74
C LEU A 271 -19.94 2.14 10.15
N ILE A 272 -18.73 2.59 10.40
CA ILE A 272 -17.51 1.96 9.91
C ILE A 272 -16.60 1.69 11.08
N SER A 273 -16.08 0.47 11.17
CA SER A 273 -14.96 0.17 12.06
C SER A 273 -13.83 -0.51 11.30
N SER A 274 -12.61 -0.28 11.77
CA SER A 274 -11.44 -1.08 11.40
C SER A 274 -11.03 -1.95 12.58
N ALA A 275 -10.50 -3.14 12.31
CA ALA A 275 -9.95 -4.02 13.35
C ALA A 275 -9.08 -3.23 14.32
N LEU A 276 -9.33 -3.38 15.62
CA LEU A 276 -8.52 -2.76 16.66
C LEU A 276 -7.10 -3.35 16.62
N PRO A 277 -6.06 -2.59 16.26
CA PRO A 277 -4.69 -3.08 16.36
C PRO A 277 -4.31 -3.40 17.81
N TYR A 278 -3.65 -4.55 17.99
CA TYR A 278 -2.99 -4.88 19.26
C TYR A 278 -1.91 -3.85 19.59
N VAL A 279 -2.03 -3.23 20.77
CA VAL A 279 -1.18 -2.11 21.20
C VAL A 279 0.28 -2.50 21.42
N ASN A 280 0.59 -3.77 21.63
CA ASN A 280 1.94 -4.20 22.01
C ASN A 280 2.95 -4.25 20.84
N ASN A 281 2.55 -3.87 19.62
CA ASN A 281 3.38 -3.91 18.42
C ASN A 281 3.29 -2.60 17.62
N ILE A 282 4.31 -2.32 16.82
CA ILE A 282 4.26 -1.20 15.87
C ILE A 282 3.54 -1.71 14.62
N PRO A 283 2.54 -1.00 14.08
CA PRO A 283 1.84 -1.44 12.88
C PRO A 283 2.78 -1.39 11.68
N HIS A 284 2.76 -2.42 10.84
CA HIS A 284 3.46 -2.46 9.55
C HIS A 284 2.50 -2.17 8.39
N LEU A 285 3.03 -1.97 7.18
CA LEU A 285 2.21 -1.61 6.02
C LEU A 285 1.07 -2.61 5.76
N GLY A 286 1.29 -3.90 6.02
CA GLY A 286 0.25 -4.95 5.93
C GLY A 286 -0.92 -4.73 6.88
N THR A 287 -0.66 -4.44 8.16
CA THR A 287 -1.75 -4.09 9.10
C THR A 287 -2.47 -2.81 8.73
N ILE A 288 -1.76 -1.85 8.13
CA ILE A 288 -2.33 -0.57 7.70
C ILE A 288 -3.28 -0.77 6.52
N ILE A 289 -2.82 -1.42 5.44
CA ILE A 289 -3.64 -1.64 4.25
C ILE A 289 -4.84 -2.55 4.52
N GLY A 290 -4.67 -3.60 5.32
CA GLY A 290 -5.72 -4.59 5.55
C GLY A 290 -6.89 -4.09 6.39
N CYS A 291 -6.67 -3.04 7.19
CA CYS A 291 -7.66 -2.53 8.14
C CYS A 291 -7.89 -1.03 7.95
N VAL A 292 -7.04 -0.19 8.58
CA VAL A 292 -7.32 1.24 8.78
C VAL A 292 -7.27 2.06 7.49
N LEU A 293 -6.37 1.76 6.54
CA LEU A 293 -6.32 2.47 5.27
C LEU A 293 -7.49 2.09 4.36
N SER A 294 -7.92 0.82 4.38
CA SER A 294 -9.11 0.38 3.64
C SER A 294 -10.38 1.03 4.20
N GLY A 295 -10.53 1.04 5.53
CA GLY A 295 -11.66 1.69 6.20
C GLY A 295 -11.71 3.21 5.94
N ASP A 296 -10.56 3.88 5.92
CA ASP A 296 -10.46 5.31 5.65
C ASP A 296 -10.92 5.70 4.23
N VAL A 297 -10.50 4.94 3.21
CA VAL A 297 -10.93 5.19 1.82
C VAL A 297 -12.44 5.07 1.71
N PHE A 298 -13.03 4.01 2.28
CA PHE A 298 -14.48 3.85 2.26
C PHE A 298 -15.20 4.93 3.07
N ALA A 299 -14.66 5.35 4.22
CA ALA A 299 -15.22 6.43 5.03
C ALA A 299 -15.22 7.77 4.28
N ARG A 300 -14.10 8.13 3.63
CA ARG A 300 -14.01 9.34 2.81
C ARG A 300 -14.96 9.32 1.62
N PHE A 301 -15.06 8.19 0.93
CA PHE A 301 -16.04 7.99 -0.14
C PHE A 301 -17.48 8.14 0.37
N SER A 302 -17.82 7.48 1.48
CA SER A 302 -19.14 7.53 2.09
C SER A 302 -19.55 8.97 2.43
N ARG A 303 -18.63 9.76 3.00
CA ARG A 303 -18.82 11.20 3.28
C ARG A 303 -19.01 12.02 2.00
N LEU A 304 -18.22 11.77 0.95
CA LEU A 304 -18.35 12.46 -0.34
C LEU A 304 -19.66 12.12 -1.07
N CYS A 305 -20.26 10.98 -0.77
CA CYS A 305 -21.61 10.62 -1.20
C CYS A 305 -22.72 11.19 -0.30
N ASN A 306 -22.41 12.16 0.59
CA ASN A 306 -23.34 12.82 1.51
C ASN A 306 -24.05 11.86 2.50
N ASN A 307 -23.45 10.71 2.81
CA ASN A 307 -23.96 9.81 3.84
C ASN A 307 -23.57 10.29 5.24
N ASN A 308 -24.38 9.94 6.25
CA ASN A 308 -24.01 10.16 7.64
C ASN A 308 -23.01 9.06 8.02
N THR A 309 -21.72 9.40 8.09
CA THR A 309 -20.65 8.41 8.27
C THR A 309 -19.98 8.59 9.62
N LEU A 310 -19.95 7.54 10.43
CA LEU A 310 -19.14 7.45 11.63
C LEU A 310 -18.06 6.39 11.44
N TYR A 311 -16.80 6.79 11.44
CA TYR A 311 -15.64 5.91 11.33
C TYR A 311 -14.82 5.88 12.63
N ILE A 312 -14.83 4.73 13.29
CA ILE A 312 -14.17 4.52 14.59
C ILE A 312 -13.11 3.43 14.52
N CYS A 313 -12.08 3.57 15.35
CA CYS A 313 -11.12 2.52 15.65
C CYS A 313 -10.47 2.84 17.00
N GLY A 314 -9.50 2.05 17.41
CA GLY A 314 -8.76 2.24 18.64
C GLY A 314 -7.74 1.12 18.84
N THR A 315 -7.04 1.15 19.96
CA THR A 315 -6.11 0.09 20.33
C THR A 315 -6.78 -1.00 21.14
N ASP A 316 -6.48 -2.26 20.82
CA ASP A 316 -6.76 -3.41 21.67
C ASP A 316 -5.60 -3.59 22.66
N GLU A 317 -5.90 -3.46 23.95
CA GLU A 317 -4.92 -3.24 25.00
C GLU A 317 -4.84 -4.35 26.05
N TYR A 318 -5.83 -5.23 26.11
CA TYR A 318 -5.89 -6.29 27.12
C TYR A 318 -5.19 -7.58 26.70
N GLY A 319 -5.04 -8.50 27.66
CA GLY A 319 -4.55 -9.85 27.41
C GLY A 319 -3.07 -10.07 27.74
N THR A 320 -2.68 -11.35 27.68
CA THR A 320 -1.37 -11.83 28.14
C THR A 320 -0.21 -11.20 27.39
N ALA A 321 -0.37 -10.93 26.09
CA ALA A 321 0.70 -10.37 25.27
C ALA A 321 1.11 -8.96 25.70
N THR A 322 0.17 -8.18 26.25
CA THR A 322 0.47 -6.88 26.88
C THR A 322 1.23 -7.06 28.19
N GLU A 323 0.81 -7.97 29.07
CA GLU A 323 1.54 -8.26 30.31
C GLU A 323 2.98 -8.73 30.05
N THR A 324 3.18 -9.63 29.09
CA THR A 324 4.52 -10.12 28.69
C THR A 324 5.38 -8.97 28.20
N LYS A 325 4.85 -8.13 27.32
CA LYS A 325 5.62 -7.03 26.74
C LYS A 325 5.93 -5.94 27.76
N ALA A 326 5.00 -5.67 28.68
CA ALA A 326 5.21 -4.78 29.81
C ALA A 326 6.39 -5.28 30.67
N LEU A 327 6.42 -6.58 30.99
CA LEU A 327 7.51 -7.20 31.75
C LEU A 327 8.85 -7.12 31.00
N GLU A 328 8.87 -7.42 29.69
CA GLU A 328 10.08 -7.31 28.86
C GLU A 328 10.66 -5.89 28.82
N GLU A 329 9.80 -4.86 28.83
CA GLU A 329 10.20 -3.45 28.78
C GLU A 329 10.36 -2.81 30.18
N GLY A 330 10.12 -3.56 31.27
CA GLY A 330 10.19 -3.05 32.64
C GLY A 330 9.12 -2.01 32.96
N LEU A 331 7.92 -2.13 32.38
CA LEU A 331 6.79 -1.21 32.53
C LEU A 331 5.57 -1.92 33.12
N THR A 332 4.58 -1.16 33.60
CA THR A 332 3.24 -1.70 33.88
C THR A 332 2.44 -1.88 32.58
N PRO A 333 1.41 -2.74 32.55
CA PRO A 333 0.52 -2.88 31.40
C PRO A 333 -0.09 -1.55 30.93
N GLN A 334 -0.56 -0.69 31.85
CA GLN A 334 -1.07 0.63 31.49
C GLN A 334 0.00 1.51 30.82
N GLN A 335 1.22 1.55 31.37
CA GLN A 335 2.31 2.37 30.83
C GLN A 335 2.72 1.94 29.42
N ILE A 336 2.76 0.63 29.13
CA ILE A 336 3.06 0.16 27.79
C ILE A 336 1.93 0.49 26.81
N CYS A 337 0.67 0.32 27.23
CA CYS A 337 -0.47 0.70 26.41
C CYS A 337 -0.45 2.20 26.08
N ASP A 338 -0.22 3.06 27.07
CA ASP A 338 -0.13 4.52 26.88
C ASP A 338 0.99 4.91 25.91
N LYS A 339 2.14 4.23 26.00
CA LYS A 339 3.28 4.43 25.11
C LYS A 339 2.91 4.10 23.67
N TYR A 340 2.38 2.91 23.43
CA TYR A 340 2.13 2.44 22.06
C TYR A 340 0.84 3.02 21.46
N PHE A 341 -0.17 3.37 22.26
CA PHE A 341 -1.33 4.13 21.78
C PHE A 341 -0.90 5.42 21.07
N LYS A 342 0.04 6.18 21.68
CA LYS A 342 0.62 7.40 21.07
C LYS A 342 1.36 7.10 19.76
N ILE A 343 2.05 5.96 19.68
CA ILE A 343 2.74 5.53 18.46
C ILE A 343 1.73 5.23 17.35
N HIS A 344 0.68 4.45 17.65
CA HIS A 344 -0.39 4.15 16.70
C HIS A 344 -1.08 5.43 16.21
N ASP A 345 -1.51 6.30 17.11
CA ASP A 345 -2.15 7.59 16.77
C ASP A 345 -1.23 8.44 15.87
N ALA A 346 0.05 8.57 16.20
CA ALA A 346 1.01 9.31 15.39
C ALA A 346 1.19 8.72 13.98
N VAL A 347 1.27 7.39 13.86
CA VAL A 347 1.38 6.70 12.57
C VAL A 347 0.11 6.93 11.74
N TYR A 348 -1.07 6.72 12.31
CA TYR A 348 -2.33 6.83 11.58
C TYR A 348 -2.63 8.28 11.17
N ARG A 349 -2.29 9.26 11.99
CA ARG A 349 -2.33 10.68 11.59
C ARG A 349 -1.40 10.98 10.43
N TRP A 350 -0.17 10.43 10.44
CA TRP A 350 0.77 10.64 9.34
C TRP A 350 0.30 9.99 8.02
N PHE A 351 -0.29 8.80 8.09
CA PHE A 351 -0.98 8.17 6.96
C PHE A 351 -2.31 8.85 6.59
N ASN A 352 -2.69 9.93 7.28
CA ASN A 352 -3.91 10.69 7.08
C ASN A 352 -5.17 9.81 7.15
N ILE A 353 -5.26 8.96 8.17
CA ILE A 353 -6.45 8.18 8.48
C ILE A 353 -7.45 9.09 9.22
N SER A 354 -8.64 9.24 8.66
CA SER A 354 -9.68 10.17 9.12
C SER A 354 -10.72 9.50 10.03
N PHE A 355 -10.25 8.94 11.14
CA PHE A 355 -11.17 8.51 12.21
C PHE A 355 -11.95 9.71 12.73
N ASP A 356 -13.26 9.53 12.94
CA ASP A 356 -14.06 10.47 13.72
C ASP A 356 -13.69 10.36 15.22
N HIS A 357 -13.32 9.15 15.65
CA HIS A 357 -12.74 8.91 16.97
C HIS A 357 -11.76 7.71 16.96
N PHE A 358 -10.56 7.91 17.50
CA PHE A 358 -9.57 6.85 17.75
C PHE A 358 -9.42 6.63 19.25
N GLY A 359 -10.09 5.60 19.78
CA GLY A 359 -10.20 5.32 21.21
C GLY A 359 -9.32 4.16 21.70
N ARG A 360 -9.68 3.59 22.86
CA ARG A 360 -8.91 2.56 23.57
C ARG A 360 -9.87 1.56 24.22
N THR A 361 -9.46 0.32 24.44
CA THR A 361 -10.27 -0.65 25.21
C THR A 361 -10.07 -0.57 26.73
N THR A 362 -9.06 0.16 27.22
CA THR A 362 -8.78 0.31 28.67
C THR A 362 -9.56 1.47 29.31
N THR A 363 -10.88 1.50 29.13
CA THR A 363 -11.73 2.57 29.67
C THR A 363 -12.84 2.05 30.61
N PRO A 364 -13.40 2.91 31.49
CA PRO A 364 -14.57 2.58 32.28
C PRO A 364 -15.78 2.14 31.41
N GLU A 365 -15.98 2.78 30.25
CA GLU A 365 -17.06 2.48 29.31
C GLU A 365 -16.94 1.06 28.74
N GLN A 366 -15.71 0.60 28.44
CA GLN A 366 -15.48 -0.80 28.07
C GLN A 366 -15.94 -1.72 29.19
N THR A 367 -15.49 -1.46 30.43
CA THR A 367 -15.85 -2.30 31.58
C THR A 367 -17.36 -2.39 31.75
N GLU A 368 -18.06 -1.26 31.69
CA GLU A 368 -19.52 -1.18 31.83
C GLU A 368 -20.23 -1.98 30.74
N ILE A 369 -19.93 -1.74 29.46
CA ILE A 369 -20.64 -2.36 28.34
C ILE A 369 -20.32 -3.87 28.26
N SER A 370 -19.06 -4.26 28.48
CA SER A 370 -18.67 -5.66 28.47
C SER A 370 -19.32 -6.44 29.61
N GLN A 371 -19.41 -5.85 30.80
CA GLN A 371 -20.10 -6.46 31.94
C GLN A 371 -21.61 -6.55 31.71
N ASP A 372 -22.26 -5.50 31.19
CA ASP A 372 -23.68 -5.53 30.83
C ASP A 372 -23.96 -6.64 29.81
N LEU A 373 -23.19 -6.71 28.71
CA LEU A 373 -23.39 -7.73 27.68
C LEU A 373 -23.18 -9.15 28.21
N PHE A 374 -22.16 -9.35 29.06
CA PHE A 374 -21.92 -10.63 29.72
C PHE A 374 -23.09 -11.05 30.61
N LEU A 375 -23.60 -10.15 31.46
CA LEU A 375 -24.72 -10.43 32.35
C LEU A 375 -25.99 -10.78 31.57
N GLN A 376 -26.23 -10.10 30.44
CA GLN A 376 -27.37 -10.43 29.57
C GLN A 376 -27.24 -11.81 28.93
N LEU A 377 -26.05 -12.18 28.46
CA LEU A 377 -25.81 -13.53 27.94
C LEU A 377 -25.96 -14.60 29.03
N TYR A 378 -25.54 -14.29 30.25
CA TYR A 378 -25.70 -15.17 31.42
C TYR A 378 -27.19 -15.38 31.74
N GLU A 379 -27.95 -14.30 31.89
CA GLU A 379 -29.40 -14.31 32.19
C GLU A 379 -30.20 -15.03 31.09
N ASN A 380 -29.81 -14.87 29.83
CA ASN A 380 -30.46 -15.53 28.69
C ASN A 380 -30.03 -16.99 28.49
N GLY A 381 -29.16 -17.55 29.34
CA GLY A 381 -28.74 -18.96 29.29
C GLY A 381 -27.78 -19.33 28.16
N PHE A 382 -27.09 -18.33 27.59
CA PHE A 382 -26.06 -18.50 26.55
C PHE A 382 -24.64 -18.64 27.11
N LEU A 383 -24.47 -18.64 28.43
CA LEU A 383 -23.21 -18.96 29.09
C LEU A 383 -23.33 -20.24 29.90
N SER A 384 -22.26 -21.03 29.91
CA SER A 384 -22.09 -22.20 30.79
C SER A 384 -20.84 -22.04 31.64
N LYS A 385 -20.76 -22.82 32.72
CA LYS A 385 -19.62 -22.85 33.64
C LYS A 385 -19.00 -24.25 33.57
N GLU A 386 -17.70 -24.31 33.31
CA GLU A 386 -16.92 -25.55 33.35
C GLU A 386 -15.60 -25.35 34.08
N SER A 387 -15.11 -26.40 34.76
CA SER A 387 -13.82 -26.40 35.43
C SER A 387 -12.74 -26.88 34.46
N VAL A 388 -11.68 -26.08 34.28
CA VAL A 388 -10.53 -26.40 33.42
C VAL A 388 -9.30 -26.65 34.28
N GLU A 389 -8.51 -27.67 33.93
CA GLU A 389 -7.22 -27.93 34.57
C GLU A 389 -6.13 -27.07 33.92
N GLN A 390 -5.40 -26.30 34.73
CA GLN A 390 -4.38 -25.37 34.26
C GLN A 390 -3.16 -25.45 35.18
N LEU A 391 -1.98 -25.14 34.64
CA LEU A 391 -0.77 -25.03 35.44
C LEU A 391 -0.76 -23.71 36.21
N HIS A 392 -0.62 -23.80 37.53
CA HIS A 392 -0.51 -22.68 38.45
C HIS A 392 0.90 -22.61 39.04
N CYS A 393 1.55 -21.45 38.93
CA CYS A 393 2.82 -21.20 39.61
C CYS A 393 2.55 -20.54 40.96
N GLU A 394 2.64 -21.30 42.04
CA GLU A 394 2.42 -20.79 43.40
C GLU A 394 3.40 -19.68 43.80
N HIS A 395 4.60 -19.67 43.22
CA HIS A 395 5.59 -18.64 43.51
C HIS A 395 5.33 -17.31 42.79
N CYS A 396 4.85 -17.37 41.55
CA CYS A 396 4.46 -16.17 40.81
C CYS A 396 3.01 -15.75 41.09
N ASP A 397 2.26 -16.57 41.86
CA ASP A 397 0.84 -16.41 42.15
C ASP A 397 0.02 -16.12 40.87
N ARG A 398 0.15 -17.02 39.89
CA ARG A 398 -0.56 -16.94 38.61
C ARG A 398 -0.69 -18.28 37.91
N TYR A 399 -1.78 -18.39 37.16
CA TYR A 399 -1.92 -19.43 36.15
C TYR A 399 -1.01 -19.12 34.97
N LEU A 400 -0.40 -20.16 34.40
CA LEU A 400 0.57 -20.06 33.33
C LEU A 400 -0.13 -20.32 32.00
N ALA A 401 -0.09 -19.33 31.11
CA ALA A 401 -0.32 -19.58 29.68
C ALA A 401 0.78 -20.46 29.12
N ASP A 402 0.50 -21.22 28.05
CA ASP A 402 1.43 -22.16 27.41
C ASP A 402 2.81 -21.56 27.12
N ARG A 403 2.87 -20.26 26.75
CA ARG A 403 4.12 -19.53 26.48
C ARG A 403 5.00 -19.29 27.71
N PHE A 404 4.43 -19.39 28.90
CA PHE A 404 5.13 -19.30 30.19
C PHE A 404 5.43 -20.68 30.80
N VAL A 405 5.14 -21.75 30.07
CA VAL A 405 5.46 -23.12 30.47
C VAL A 405 6.50 -23.67 29.52
N GLU A 406 7.57 -24.21 30.11
CA GLU A 406 8.50 -25.08 29.41
C GLU A 406 8.58 -26.42 30.15
N GLY A 407 9.02 -27.48 29.49
CA GLY A 407 9.17 -28.79 30.12
C GLY A 407 9.67 -29.84 29.14
N ILE A 408 9.79 -31.07 29.63
CA ILE A 408 10.23 -32.20 28.82
C ILE A 408 9.05 -32.72 28.00
N CYS A 409 9.25 -32.84 26.69
CA CYS A 409 8.25 -33.36 25.77
C CYS A 409 7.89 -34.82 26.13
N PRO A 410 6.61 -35.15 26.36
CA PRO A 410 6.20 -36.52 26.69
C PRO A 410 6.40 -37.51 25.53
N ARG A 411 6.61 -37.01 24.31
CA ARG A 411 6.74 -37.83 23.09
C ARG A 411 8.17 -38.11 22.67
N CYS A 412 9.02 -37.08 22.58
CA CYS A 412 10.39 -37.19 22.07
C CYS A 412 11.48 -36.86 23.11
N ALA A 413 11.10 -36.62 24.37
CA ALA A 413 12.00 -36.26 25.46
C ALA A 413 12.84 -34.98 25.23
N TYR A 414 12.45 -34.11 24.30
CA TYR A 414 13.05 -32.79 24.15
C TYR A 414 12.84 -31.96 25.43
N GLU A 415 13.92 -31.49 26.06
CA GLU A 415 13.91 -30.95 27.44
C GLU A 415 13.25 -29.57 27.58
N ASP A 416 13.13 -28.83 26.48
CA ASP A 416 12.68 -27.43 26.44
C ASP A 416 11.43 -27.25 25.58
N ALA A 417 10.54 -28.24 25.55
CA ALA A 417 9.26 -28.12 24.86
C ALA A 417 8.41 -27.03 25.51
N ARG A 418 7.72 -26.23 24.68
CA ARG A 418 6.77 -25.22 25.16
C ARG A 418 5.44 -25.89 25.50
N GLY A 419 4.62 -25.19 26.28
CA GLY A 419 3.29 -25.67 26.68
C GLY A 419 2.28 -25.86 25.55
N ASP A 420 2.57 -25.39 24.33
CA ASP A 420 1.70 -25.47 23.15
C ASP A 420 2.26 -26.37 22.05
N GLN A 421 3.59 -26.39 21.92
CA GLN A 421 4.28 -27.13 20.86
C GLN A 421 5.70 -27.51 21.27
N CYS A 422 6.09 -28.74 20.95
CA CYS A 422 7.48 -29.18 21.04
C CYS A 422 8.25 -28.79 19.78
N ASP A 423 9.26 -27.93 19.90
CA ASP A 423 10.10 -27.53 18.76
C ASP A 423 11.02 -28.69 18.27
N GLY A 424 11.27 -29.70 19.11
CA GLY A 424 12.10 -30.86 18.74
C GLY A 424 11.41 -31.84 17.79
N CYS A 425 10.11 -32.08 17.92
CA CYS A 425 9.36 -33.02 17.07
C CYS A 425 8.13 -32.42 16.36
N GLY A 426 7.85 -31.13 16.58
CA GLY A 426 6.71 -30.41 16.01
C GLY A 426 5.35 -30.76 16.60
N HIS A 427 5.27 -31.70 17.55
CA HIS A 427 4.01 -32.15 18.15
C HIS A 427 3.36 -31.03 18.99
N LEU A 428 2.07 -30.80 18.77
CA LEU A 428 1.23 -29.98 19.64
C LEU A 428 0.97 -30.75 20.93
N VAL A 429 1.28 -30.13 22.06
CA VAL A 429 1.17 -30.71 23.40
C VAL A 429 0.30 -29.79 24.25
N ASN A 430 -0.45 -30.35 25.20
CA ASN A 430 -1.06 -29.50 26.22
C ASN A 430 -0.04 -29.25 27.33
N ALA A 431 -0.03 -28.05 27.91
CA ALA A 431 0.95 -27.68 28.93
C ALA A 431 0.92 -28.61 30.15
N THR A 432 -0.25 -29.13 30.51
CA THR A 432 -0.46 -30.10 31.60
C THR A 432 0.11 -31.49 31.31
N GLU A 433 0.42 -31.81 30.06
CA GLU A 433 1.02 -33.08 29.63
C GLU A 433 2.56 -33.05 29.63
N LEU A 434 3.17 -31.88 29.79
CA LEU A 434 4.63 -31.76 29.85
C LEU A 434 5.18 -32.47 31.09
N ILE A 435 6.27 -33.21 30.90
CA ILE A 435 6.98 -33.87 32.00
C ILE A 435 7.90 -32.83 32.64
N SER A 436 7.90 -32.74 33.98
CA SER A 436 8.66 -31.72 34.72
C SER A 436 8.43 -30.30 34.19
N PRO A 437 7.18 -29.82 34.17
CA PRO A 437 6.89 -28.48 33.70
C PRO A 437 7.59 -27.47 34.61
N ARG A 438 8.00 -26.34 34.05
CA ARG A 438 8.67 -25.24 34.75
C ARG A 438 8.10 -23.92 34.27
N CYS A 439 7.94 -23.01 35.22
CA CYS A 439 7.53 -21.65 34.94
C CYS A 439 8.69 -20.90 34.26
N LYS A 440 8.50 -20.36 33.06
CA LYS A 440 9.52 -19.59 32.35
C LYS A 440 9.98 -18.33 33.09
N ILE A 441 9.16 -17.82 34.02
CA ILE A 441 9.42 -16.59 34.77
C ILE A 441 10.35 -16.85 35.95
N CYS A 442 10.05 -17.85 36.78
CA CYS A 442 10.80 -18.12 38.02
C CYS A 442 11.51 -19.46 38.06
N LEU A 443 11.40 -20.26 37.00
CA LEU A 443 11.99 -21.60 36.83
C LEU A 443 11.51 -22.66 37.82
N LYS A 444 10.56 -22.35 38.70
CA LYS A 444 9.94 -23.32 39.63
C LYS A 444 8.89 -24.17 38.93
N MET A 445 8.67 -25.37 39.47
CA MET A 445 7.67 -26.32 39.00
C MET A 445 6.25 -25.80 39.32
N PRO A 446 5.36 -25.63 38.33
CA PRO A 446 3.96 -25.32 38.56
C PRO A 446 3.16 -26.58 38.94
N VAL A 447 1.99 -26.38 39.55
CA VAL A 447 1.05 -27.42 39.96
C VAL A 447 -0.21 -27.38 39.11
N VAL A 448 -0.77 -28.54 38.75
CA VAL A 448 -2.06 -28.58 38.06
C VAL A 448 -3.17 -28.20 39.04
N THR A 449 -3.91 -27.15 38.74
CA THR A 449 -4.99 -26.61 39.57
C THR A 449 -6.25 -26.47 38.74
N LYS A 450 -7.40 -26.81 39.32
CA LYS A 450 -8.71 -26.60 38.70
C LYS A 450 -9.11 -25.14 38.79
N SER A 451 -9.61 -24.60 37.69
CA SER A 451 -10.03 -23.22 37.57
C SER A 451 -11.38 -23.17 36.85
N ASP A 452 -12.40 -22.66 37.53
CA ASP A 452 -13.73 -22.47 36.93
C ASP A 452 -13.70 -21.34 35.88
N GLN A 453 -14.27 -21.61 34.71
CA GLN A 453 -14.35 -20.66 33.60
C GLN A 453 -15.77 -20.59 33.04
N PHE A 454 -16.10 -19.45 32.42
CA PHE A 454 -17.33 -19.29 31.64
C PHE A 454 -17.07 -19.56 30.16
N PHE A 455 -18.04 -20.20 29.51
CA PHE A 455 -18.03 -20.50 28.09
C PHE A 455 -19.26 -19.90 27.41
N LEU A 456 -19.05 -19.27 26.26
CA LEU A 456 -20.13 -18.88 25.36
C LEU A 456 -20.64 -20.10 24.60
N GLU A 457 -21.93 -20.41 24.79
CA GLU A 457 -22.63 -21.53 24.18
C GLU A 457 -22.96 -21.25 22.71
N LEU A 458 -21.91 -21.18 21.87
CA LEU A 458 -22.07 -20.98 20.43
C LEU A 458 -23.06 -21.95 19.76
N PRO A 459 -23.10 -23.26 20.08
CA PRO A 459 -24.10 -24.17 19.53
C PRO A 459 -25.54 -23.70 19.73
N LYS A 460 -25.85 -23.10 20.90
CA LYS A 460 -27.19 -22.58 21.20
C LYS A 460 -27.52 -21.32 20.41
N THR A 461 -26.53 -20.47 20.14
CA THR A 461 -26.72 -19.25 19.31
C THR A 461 -26.73 -19.53 17.81
N GLU A 462 -26.23 -20.67 17.34
CA GLU A 462 -26.05 -20.97 15.92
C GLU A 462 -27.34 -20.79 15.07
N PRO A 463 -28.55 -21.19 15.52
CA PRO A 463 -29.77 -20.96 14.75
C PRO A 463 -30.07 -19.47 14.52
N LEU A 464 -29.84 -18.62 15.54
CA LEU A 464 -30.01 -17.18 15.43
C LEU A 464 -28.98 -16.58 14.46
N LEU A 465 -27.74 -17.06 14.56
CA LEU A 465 -26.65 -16.65 13.70
C LEU A 465 -26.92 -16.98 12.23
N ARG A 466 -27.36 -18.20 11.92
CA ARG A 466 -27.72 -18.63 10.55
C ARG A 466 -28.89 -17.82 9.99
N LYS A 467 -29.89 -17.52 10.82
CA LYS A 467 -31.05 -16.68 10.43
C LYS A 467 -30.63 -15.25 10.08
N TRP A 468 -29.74 -14.65 10.86
CA TRP A 468 -29.23 -13.31 10.56
C TRP A 468 -28.33 -13.31 9.32
N MET A 469 -27.40 -14.27 9.23
CA MET A 469 -26.44 -14.36 8.12
C MET A 469 -27.10 -14.49 6.75
N SER A 470 -28.24 -15.21 6.64
CA SER A 470 -28.92 -15.39 5.35
C SER A 470 -29.35 -14.06 4.71
N GLY A 471 -29.53 -13.01 5.50
CA GLY A 471 -29.87 -11.67 5.02
C GLY A 471 -28.68 -10.78 4.64
N VAL A 472 -27.46 -11.08 5.09
CA VAL A 472 -26.30 -10.17 4.97
C VAL A 472 -25.07 -10.76 4.28
N ILE A 473 -24.91 -12.09 4.30
CA ILE A 473 -23.69 -12.77 3.83
C ILE A 473 -23.36 -12.52 2.35
N GLY A 474 -24.36 -12.19 1.54
CA GLY A 474 -24.19 -11.87 0.12
C GLY A 474 -23.34 -10.60 -0.11
N GLY A 475 -23.36 -9.67 0.84
CA GLY A 475 -22.61 -8.41 0.76
C GLY A 475 -21.22 -8.44 1.41
N TRP A 476 -20.73 -9.61 1.80
CA TRP A 476 -19.40 -9.77 2.42
C TRP A 476 -18.35 -10.11 1.37
N SER A 477 -17.08 -9.82 1.67
CA SER A 477 -15.97 -10.27 0.83
C SER A 477 -15.94 -11.80 0.72
N ASN A 478 -15.49 -12.31 -0.44
CA ASN A 478 -15.56 -13.75 -0.73
C ASN A 478 -14.81 -14.60 0.30
N ASN A 479 -13.61 -14.17 0.71
CA ASN A 479 -12.83 -14.83 1.75
C ASN A 479 -13.56 -14.87 3.12
N ALA A 480 -14.23 -13.79 3.52
CA ALA A 480 -15.01 -13.75 4.75
C ALA A 480 -16.16 -14.76 4.72
N ARG A 481 -16.85 -14.89 3.57
CA ARG A 481 -17.91 -15.88 3.36
C ARG A 481 -17.37 -17.31 3.48
N VAL A 482 -16.28 -17.62 2.77
CA VAL A 482 -15.68 -18.96 2.75
C VAL A 482 -15.22 -19.38 4.15
N ILE A 483 -14.50 -18.51 4.87
CA ILE A 483 -14.03 -18.79 6.24
C ILE A 483 -15.21 -19.02 7.18
N THR A 484 -16.23 -18.17 7.11
CA THR A 484 -17.41 -18.28 7.98
C THR A 484 -18.19 -19.58 7.70
N GLN A 485 -18.37 -19.94 6.43
CA GLN A 485 -19.05 -21.18 6.04
C GLN A 485 -18.29 -22.42 6.50
N ALA A 486 -16.96 -22.41 6.44
CA ALA A 486 -16.14 -23.51 6.97
C ALA A 486 -16.37 -23.70 8.48
N TRP A 487 -16.34 -22.62 9.26
CA TRP A 487 -16.64 -22.66 10.70
C TRP A 487 -18.04 -23.20 11.02
N LEU A 488 -19.04 -22.80 10.24
CA LEU A 488 -20.41 -23.30 10.40
C LEU A 488 -20.59 -24.75 9.96
N LYS A 489 -19.78 -25.23 9.01
CA LYS A 489 -19.83 -26.61 8.54
C LYS A 489 -19.23 -27.58 9.56
N ASP A 490 -18.16 -27.17 10.23
CA ASP A 490 -17.48 -27.95 11.26
C ASP A 490 -18.30 -28.09 12.55
N GLY A 491 -19.33 -27.26 12.70
CA GLY A 491 -20.16 -27.17 13.90
C GLY A 491 -19.54 -26.25 14.96
N LEU A 492 -20.31 -25.29 15.45
CA LEU A 492 -19.81 -24.37 16.47
C LEU A 492 -19.66 -25.10 17.82
N LYS A 493 -18.61 -24.77 18.57
CA LYS A 493 -18.30 -25.36 19.89
C LYS A 493 -18.34 -24.29 20.98
N PRO A 494 -18.64 -24.63 22.25
CA PRO A 494 -18.50 -23.69 23.34
C PRO A 494 -17.10 -23.05 23.38
N ARG A 495 -17.03 -21.75 23.65
CA ARG A 495 -15.75 -21.00 23.68
C ARG A 495 -15.57 -20.31 25.01
N CYS A 496 -14.44 -20.58 25.67
CA CYS A 496 -14.11 -19.98 26.96
C CYS A 496 -13.92 -18.45 26.84
N VAL A 497 -14.71 -17.68 27.60
CA VAL A 497 -14.76 -16.21 27.59
C VAL A 497 -14.11 -15.57 28.82
N THR A 498 -13.55 -16.35 29.74
CA THR A 498 -12.82 -15.85 30.92
C THR A 498 -11.38 -16.34 30.96
N ARG A 499 -10.51 -15.60 31.64
CA ARG A 499 -9.10 -15.95 31.85
C ARG A 499 -8.64 -15.57 33.24
N ASP A 500 -7.69 -16.34 33.77
CA ASP A 500 -6.96 -16.04 35.00
C ASP A 500 -5.80 -15.08 34.72
N LEU A 501 -6.14 -13.85 34.35
CA LEU A 501 -5.18 -12.75 34.15
C LEU A 501 -5.52 -11.59 35.07
N LYS A 502 -4.54 -10.71 35.30
CA LYS A 502 -4.75 -9.48 36.07
C LYS A 502 -5.11 -8.31 35.16
N TRP A 503 -4.60 -8.30 33.92
CA TRP A 503 -4.85 -7.24 32.95
C TRP A 503 -6.00 -7.56 31.97
N GLY A 504 -7.21 -7.11 32.32
CA GLY A 504 -8.44 -7.30 31.55
C GLY A 504 -9.67 -6.73 32.26
N VAL A 505 -10.83 -6.78 31.61
CA VAL A 505 -12.11 -6.39 32.21
C VAL A 505 -12.53 -7.44 33.27
N PRO A 506 -12.77 -7.07 34.54
CA PRO A 506 -13.11 -8.04 35.58
C PRO A 506 -14.52 -8.63 35.37
N VAL A 507 -14.68 -9.91 35.72
CA VAL A 507 -15.96 -10.62 35.62
C VAL A 507 -16.91 -10.15 36.74
N PRO A 508 -18.16 -9.73 36.45
CA PRO A 508 -19.06 -9.09 37.42
C PRO A 508 -19.85 -10.12 38.25
N LEU A 509 -19.24 -11.24 38.64
CA LEU A 509 -19.87 -12.29 39.46
C LEU A 509 -19.06 -12.56 40.72
N GLU A 510 -19.77 -12.87 41.81
CA GLU A 510 -19.15 -13.24 43.08
C GLU A 510 -18.30 -14.51 42.91
N GLY A 511 -17.09 -14.51 43.47
CA GLY A 511 -16.11 -15.58 43.27
C GLY A 511 -15.29 -15.51 41.97
N TYR A 512 -15.59 -14.58 41.06
CA TYR A 512 -14.89 -14.42 39.77
C TYR A 512 -14.20 -13.07 39.59
N ARG A 513 -14.22 -12.20 40.60
CA ARG A 513 -13.66 -10.83 40.50
C ARG A 513 -12.15 -10.79 40.31
N ASN A 514 -11.44 -11.89 40.61
CA ASN A 514 -10.02 -12.09 40.35
C ASN A 514 -9.72 -12.63 38.95
N LYS A 515 -10.76 -12.86 38.13
CA LYS A 515 -10.67 -13.27 36.72
C LYS A 515 -11.11 -12.11 35.84
N VAL A 516 -10.63 -12.15 34.61
CA VAL A 516 -10.99 -11.17 33.58
C VAL A 516 -11.63 -11.84 32.38
N PHE A 517 -12.32 -11.05 31.57
CA PHE A 517 -12.76 -11.52 30.26
C PHE A 517 -11.58 -11.84 29.35
N TYR A 518 -11.76 -12.87 28.54
CA TYR A 518 -10.84 -13.20 27.48
C TYR A 518 -10.90 -12.12 26.41
N VAL A 519 -9.74 -11.59 26.00
CA VAL A 519 -9.66 -10.46 25.05
C VAL A 519 -10.50 -10.64 23.78
N TRP A 520 -10.62 -11.87 23.25
CA TRP A 520 -11.41 -12.11 22.04
C TRP A 520 -12.93 -12.15 22.27
N PHE A 521 -13.40 -12.10 23.52
CA PHE A 521 -14.79 -11.85 23.87
C PHE A 521 -15.08 -10.34 23.90
N ASP A 522 -14.23 -9.54 24.55
CA ASP A 522 -14.52 -8.13 24.80
C ASP A 522 -13.87 -7.15 23.82
N ALA A 523 -12.82 -7.52 23.08
CA ALA A 523 -12.20 -6.63 22.09
C ALA A 523 -13.19 -6.11 21.02
N PRO A 524 -14.10 -6.93 20.44
CA PRO A 524 -15.13 -6.41 19.54
C PRO A 524 -16.17 -5.50 20.24
N ILE A 525 -16.38 -5.66 21.55
CA ILE A 525 -17.20 -4.73 22.36
C ILE A 525 -16.51 -3.36 22.45
N GLY A 526 -15.19 -3.32 22.24
CA GLY A 526 -14.39 -2.12 22.05
C GLY A 526 -14.97 -1.15 21.04
N TYR A 527 -15.58 -1.62 19.94
CA TYR A 527 -16.22 -0.70 18.99
C TYR A 527 -17.38 0.08 19.62
N MET A 528 -18.16 -0.54 20.50
CA MET A 528 -19.27 0.09 21.20
C MET A 528 -18.77 1.06 22.26
N SER A 529 -17.79 0.65 23.08
CA SER A 529 -17.22 1.51 24.12
C SER A 529 -16.48 2.72 23.57
N ILE A 530 -15.73 2.56 22.48
CA ILE A 530 -15.10 3.67 21.74
C ILE A 530 -16.16 4.64 21.18
N THR A 531 -17.32 4.12 20.76
CA THR A 531 -18.43 5.00 20.35
C THR A 531 -19.02 5.75 21.55
N LYS A 532 -19.11 5.09 22.72
CA LYS A 532 -19.56 5.72 23.97
C LYS A 532 -18.60 6.81 24.45
N THR A 533 -17.29 6.62 24.33
CA THR A 533 -16.32 7.69 24.63
C THR A 533 -16.37 8.85 23.64
N TYR A 534 -16.88 8.62 22.43
CA TYR A 534 -17.11 9.67 21.44
C TYR A 534 -18.40 10.47 21.69
N THR A 535 -19.47 9.82 22.14
CA THR A 535 -20.77 10.47 22.39
C THR A 535 -21.63 9.68 23.37
N ASP A 536 -22.30 10.41 24.28
CA ASP A 536 -23.29 9.81 25.21
C ASP A 536 -24.47 9.16 24.47
N GLN A 537 -24.73 9.58 23.23
CA GLN A 537 -25.80 9.06 22.37
C GLN A 537 -25.36 7.86 21.51
N TRP A 538 -24.34 7.11 21.92
CA TRP A 538 -23.78 5.97 21.17
C TRP A 538 -24.79 4.89 20.82
N GLU A 539 -25.83 4.72 21.65
CA GLU A 539 -26.92 3.78 21.40
C GLU A 539 -27.67 4.10 20.10
N LYS A 540 -27.68 5.35 19.62
CA LYS A 540 -28.29 5.66 18.32
C LYS A 540 -27.60 4.91 17.16
N TRP A 541 -26.29 4.63 17.28
CA TRP A 541 -25.55 3.84 16.30
C TRP A 541 -25.65 2.34 16.55
N TRP A 542 -25.60 1.92 17.83
CA TRP A 542 -25.45 0.51 18.20
C TRP A 542 -26.74 -0.19 18.62
N ARG A 543 -27.81 0.56 18.90
CA ARG A 543 -29.18 0.11 19.22
C ARG A 543 -30.19 1.11 18.64
N PRO A 544 -30.15 1.36 17.31
CA PRO A 544 -31.01 2.36 16.69
C PRO A 544 -32.50 2.04 16.90
N GLU A 545 -33.30 3.08 16.96
CA GLU A 545 -34.76 2.96 16.87
C GLU A 545 -35.16 2.28 15.56
N ARG A 546 -36.29 1.56 15.53
CA ARG A 546 -36.74 0.80 14.34
C ARG A 546 -36.95 1.66 13.09
N THR A 547 -37.15 2.96 13.26
CA THR A 547 -37.31 3.96 12.18
C THR A 547 -35.98 4.38 11.54
N THR A 548 -34.85 4.02 12.17
CA THR A 548 -33.50 4.42 11.76
C THR A 548 -32.71 3.18 11.33
N SER A 549 -32.25 3.17 10.09
CA SER A 549 -31.38 2.11 9.58
C SER A 549 -29.91 2.52 9.68
N VAL A 550 -29.09 1.62 10.21
CA VAL A 550 -27.62 1.75 10.25
C VAL A 550 -27.02 0.58 9.48
N SER A 551 -26.22 0.87 8.45
CA SER A 551 -25.41 -0.14 7.76
C SER A 551 -24.02 -0.16 8.38
N TYR A 552 -23.64 -1.29 9.00
CA TYR A 552 -22.37 -1.44 9.68
C TYR A 552 -21.35 -2.18 8.80
N TYR A 553 -20.27 -1.48 8.43
CA TYR A 553 -19.13 -2.00 7.66
C TYR A 553 -17.93 -2.23 8.57
N ASN A 554 -17.35 -3.42 8.53
CA ASN A 554 -16.19 -3.78 9.33
C ASN A 554 -15.01 -4.20 8.42
N PHE A 555 -13.90 -3.45 8.50
CA PHE A 555 -12.69 -3.65 7.70
C PHE A 555 -11.61 -4.36 8.51
N ILE A 556 -11.28 -5.58 8.09
CA ILE A 556 -10.44 -6.50 8.88
C ILE A 556 -9.48 -7.31 7.99
N GLY A 557 -8.45 -7.90 8.59
CA GLY A 557 -7.70 -9.00 7.97
C GLY A 557 -8.45 -10.35 8.10
N LYS A 558 -8.18 -11.30 7.21
CA LYS A 558 -8.85 -12.62 7.19
C LYS A 558 -8.84 -13.38 8.52
N ASP A 559 -7.78 -13.23 9.32
CA ASP A 559 -7.66 -13.90 10.62
C ASP A 559 -8.72 -13.46 11.63
N ASN A 560 -9.25 -12.24 11.47
CA ASN A 560 -10.26 -11.68 12.37
C ASN A 560 -11.69 -12.08 12.00
N VAL A 561 -11.89 -12.73 10.84
CA VAL A 561 -13.24 -13.06 10.32
C VAL A 561 -14.07 -13.84 11.33
N PRO A 562 -13.61 -14.95 11.94
CA PRO A 562 -14.46 -15.73 12.84
C PRO A 562 -14.95 -14.93 14.06
N PHE A 563 -14.17 -13.96 14.53
CA PHE A 563 -14.57 -13.12 15.66
C PHE A 563 -15.69 -12.15 15.29
N HIS A 564 -15.70 -11.66 14.05
CA HIS A 564 -16.67 -10.66 13.57
C HIS A 564 -17.86 -11.27 12.83
N SER A 565 -17.73 -12.50 12.33
CA SER A 565 -18.83 -13.22 11.69
C SER A 565 -19.54 -14.20 12.62
N VAL A 566 -18.87 -14.77 13.61
CA VAL A 566 -19.45 -15.78 14.53
C VAL A 566 -19.51 -15.24 15.96
N MET A 567 -18.36 -15.00 16.59
CA MET A 567 -18.30 -14.75 18.04
C MET A 567 -19.09 -13.51 18.47
N PHE A 568 -18.76 -12.35 17.92
CA PHE A 568 -19.39 -11.10 18.31
C PHE A 568 -20.87 -11.02 17.91
N PRO A 569 -21.27 -11.42 16.67
CA PRO A 569 -22.69 -11.56 16.35
C PRO A 569 -23.45 -12.51 17.28
N SER A 570 -22.87 -13.65 17.68
CA SER A 570 -23.49 -14.54 18.67
C SER A 570 -23.72 -13.84 20.01
N CYS A 571 -22.77 -13.03 20.49
CA CYS A 571 -22.94 -12.22 21.69
C CYS A 571 -24.09 -11.21 21.54
N LEU A 572 -24.11 -10.45 20.45
CA LEU A 572 -25.12 -9.41 20.22
C LEU A 572 -26.53 -9.99 20.03
N LEU A 573 -26.66 -11.08 19.28
CA LEU A 573 -27.92 -11.79 19.04
C LEU A 573 -28.42 -12.49 20.30
N GLY A 574 -27.51 -13.15 21.04
CA GLY A 574 -27.83 -13.84 22.31
C GLY A 574 -28.26 -12.88 23.42
N ALA A 575 -27.76 -11.65 23.43
CA ALA A 575 -28.21 -10.61 24.36
C ALA A 575 -29.64 -10.11 24.08
N ASN A 576 -30.15 -10.26 22.84
CA ASN A 576 -31.52 -9.92 22.45
C ASN A 576 -31.95 -8.47 22.77
N ARG A 577 -31.04 -7.50 22.59
CA ARG A 577 -31.26 -6.06 22.87
C ARG A 577 -31.32 -5.16 21.64
N ASN A 578 -31.65 -5.71 20.48
CA ASN A 578 -31.71 -4.98 19.21
C ASN A 578 -30.39 -4.27 18.85
N TYR A 579 -29.25 -4.94 19.09
CA TYR A 579 -27.95 -4.40 18.72
C TYR A 579 -27.76 -4.35 17.19
N THR A 580 -27.08 -3.32 16.72
CA THR A 580 -26.57 -3.24 15.34
C THR A 580 -25.53 -4.34 15.14
N VAL A 581 -25.86 -5.33 14.31
CA VAL A 581 -24.95 -6.41 13.90
C VAL A 581 -24.36 -6.06 12.54
N VAL A 582 -23.14 -6.51 12.26
CA VAL A 582 -22.40 -6.17 11.03
C VAL A 582 -23.20 -6.44 9.75
N SER A 583 -23.32 -5.45 8.88
CA SER A 583 -23.97 -5.61 7.58
C SER A 583 -22.97 -6.14 6.56
N HIS A 584 -21.73 -5.64 6.58
CA HIS A 584 -20.70 -5.99 5.62
C HIS A 584 -19.36 -6.26 6.31
N ILE A 585 -18.81 -7.46 6.12
CA ILE A 585 -17.44 -7.80 6.51
C ILE A 585 -16.55 -7.69 5.28
N MET A 586 -15.63 -6.72 5.31
CA MET A 586 -14.67 -6.45 4.24
C MET A 586 -13.30 -6.96 4.66
N ALA A 587 -13.08 -8.26 4.47
CA ALA A 587 -11.83 -8.93 4.84
C ALA A 587 -10.80 -8.91 3.71
N THR A 588 -9.55 -8.67 4.06
CA THR A 588 -8.40 -8.70 3.14
C THR A 588 -7.51 -9.92 3.36
N GLU A 589 -6.84 -10.34 2.30
CA GLU A 589 -5.71 -11.27 2.34
C GLU A 589 -4.44 -10.56 2.85
N PHE A 590 -3.30 -11.25 2.95
CA PHE A 590 -2.10 -10.63 3.50
C PHE A 590 -1.33 -9.80 2.47
N LEU A 591 -0.72 -8.72 2.95
CA LEU A 591 0.37 -8.05 2.24
C LEU A 591 1.70 -8.62 2.75
N ASN A 592 2.50 -9.19 1.86
CA ASN A 592 3.88 -9.57 2.10
C ASN A 592 4.83 -8.42 1.72
N TYR A 593 6.10 -8.55 2.09
CA TYR A 593 7.13 -7.56 1.80
C TYR A 593 8.23 -8.19 0.93
N GLU A 594 8.35 -7.71 -0.30
CA GLU A 594 9.14 -8.33 -1.36
C GLU A 594 8.77 -9.83 -1.47
N ASP A 595 9.74 -10.73 -1.28
CA ASP A 595 9.54 -12.18 -1.36
C ASP A 595 9.33 -12.86 0.01
N GLU A 596 9.19 -12.08 1.09
CA GLU A 596 9.05 -12.63 2.45
C GLU A 596 7.98 -11.92 3.30
N LYS A 597 7.76 -12.41 4.53
CA LYS A 597 6.81 -11.80 5.47
C LYS A 597 7.49 -10.68 6.27
N PHE A 598 6.72 -9.64 6.60
CA PHE A 598 7.13 -8.62 7.57
C PHE A 598 7.67 -9.25 8.86
N SER A 599 8.83 -8.79 9.35
CA SER A 599 9.44 -9.34 10.55
C SER A 599 10.18 -8.28 11.36
N LYS A 600 9.60 -7.90 12.50
CA LYS A 600 10.22 -6.93 13.42
C LYS A 600 11.52 -7.47 14.01
N SER A 601 11.57 -8.75 14.37
CA SER A 601 12.77 -9.36 14.97
C SER A 601 13.94 -9.47 13.99
N ARG A 602 13.67 -9.67 12.70
CA ARG A 602 14.69 -9.69 11.63
C ARG A 602 14.98 -8.30 11.04
N GLY A 603 14.17 -7.29 11.35
CA GLY A 603 14.24 -5.95 10.77
C GLY A 603 13.81 -5.89 9.30
N VAL A 604 12.95 -6.82 8.89
CA VAL A 604 12.48 -6.97 7.49
C VAL A 604 11.15 -6.25 7.34
N GLY A 605 11.08 -5.37 6.35
CA GLY A 605 9.88 -4.64 5.98
C GLY A 605 9.77 -3.25 6.58
N VAL A 606 8.85 -2.47 6.03
CA VAL A 606 8.59 -1.09 6.44
C VAL A 606 7.51 -1.08 7.52
N PHE A 607 7.82 -0.48 8.67
CA PHE A 607 6.85 -0.20 9.73
C PHE A 607 6.29 1.21 9.59
N GLY A 608 5.14 1.45 10.21
CA GLY A 608 4.44 2.74 10.08
C GLY A 608 5.25 3.93 10.59
N THR A 609 6.13 3.71 11.57
CA THR A 609 7.10 4.71 12.05
C THR A 609 8.14 5.06 11.01
N ASP A 610 8.56 4.07 10.22
CA ASP A 610 9.69 4.19 9.29
C ASP A 610 9.26 4.87 7.98
N ALA A 611 8.00 4.69 7.57
CA ALA A 611 7.46 5.22 6.32
C ALA A 611 7.67 6.75 6.21
N LYS A 612 7.51 7.48 7.32
CA LYS A 612 7.76 8.93 7.39
C LYS A 612 9.21 9.31 7.14
N GLU A 613 10.15 8.48 7.59
CA GLU A 613 11.60 8.75 7.49
C GLU A 613 12.14 8.55 6.07
N THR A 614 11.36 7.88 5.21
CA THR A 614 11.74 7.66 3.81
C THR A 614 11.69 8.91 2.94
N GLY A 615 11.06 10.00 3.40
CA GLY A 615 10.84 11.20 2.60
C GLY A 615 9.85 11.03 1.44
N ILE A 616 9.27 9.83 1.26
CA ILE A 616 8.18 9.60 0.33
C ILE A 616 6.87 10.12 0.99
N PRO A 617 6.10 11.00 0.33
CA PRO A 617 4.86 11.53 0.88
C PRO A 617 3.85 10.44 1.24
N SER A 618 3.05 10.66 2.29
CA SER A 618 2.03 9.72 2.77
C SER A 618 1.08 9.27 1.64
N ASP A 619 0.68 10.19 0.76
CA ASP A 619 -0.25 9.91 -0.33
C ASP A 619 0.32 8.94 -1.38
N VAL A 620 1.64 8.95 -1.59
CA VAL A 620 2.29 7.99 -2.50
C VAL A 620 2.26 6.58 -1.88
N TRP A 621 2.46 6.48 -0.57
CA TRP A 621 2.26 5.22 0.16
C TRP A 621 0.81 4.73 0.08
N ARG A 622 -0.16 5.62 0.34
CA ARG A 622 -1.58 5.30 0.27
C ARG A 622 -1.97 4.80 -1.12
N PHE A 623 -1.58 5.53 -2.17
CA PHE A 623 -1.83 5.15 -3.56
C PHE A 623 -1.31 3.75 -3.85
N TYR A 624 -0.04 3.49 -3.57
CA TYR A 624 0.57 2.22 -3.93
C TYR A 624 -0.04 1.05 -3.15
N LEU A 625 -0.20 1.18 -1.83
CA LEU A 625 -0.81 0.14 -1.01
C LEU A 625 -2.23 -0.19 -1.45
N LEU A 626 -3.01 0.81 -1.86
CA LEU A 626 -4.36 0.60 -2.40
C LEU A 626 -4.34 0.02 -3.82
N TYR A 627 -3.34 0.36 -4.63
CA TYR A 627 -3.14 -0.18 -5.97
C TYR A 627 -2.80 -1.69 -5.93
N VAL A 628 -2.05 -2.12 -4.91
CA VAL A 628 -1.74 -3.54 -4.64
C VAL A 628 -2.53 -4.11 -3.46
N ARG A 629 -3.72 -3.56 -3.16
CA ARG A 629 -4.54 -4.04 -2.04
C ARG A 629 -4.84 -5.55 -2.19
N PRO A 630 -4.58 -6.38 -1.16
CA PRO A 630 -4.78 -7.82 -1.21
C PRO A 630 -6.27 -8.19 -1.02
N GLU A 631 -7.07 -8.07 -2.08
CA GLU A 631 -8.52 -8.30 -2.02
C GLU A 631 -8.91 -9.77 -2.20
N SER A 632 -8.42 -10.42 -3.26
CA SER A 632 -8.75 -11.80 -3.61
C SER A 632 -7.66 -12.82 -3.27
N GLN A 633 -6.41 -12.35 -3.21
CA GLN A 633 -5.22 -13.15 -2.92
C GLN A 633 -4.17 -12.29 -2.21
N ASP A 634 -3.20 -12.94 -1.59
CA ASP A 634 -2.05 -12.26 -1.03
C ASP A 634 -1.35 -11.40 -2.10
N SER A 635 -0.83 -10.25 -1.68
CA SER A 635 -0.09 -9.31 -2.55
C SER A 635 1.27 -9.00 -1.94
N ASN A 636 2.21 -8.56 -2.75
CA ASN A 636 3.57 -8.25 -2.29
C ASN A 636 3.84 -6.76 -2.45
N PHE A 637 4.32 -6.11 -1.40
CA PHE A 637 4.92 -4.79 -1.52
C PHE A 637 6.28 -4.91 -2.23
N SER A 638 6.53 -4.12 -3.28
CA SER A 638 7.84 -4.05 -3.92
C SER A 638 8.30 -2.61 -4.11
N TRP A 639 9.54 -2.31 -3.72
CA TRP A 639 10.13 -0.98 -3.93
C TRP A 639 10.23 -0.58 -5.40
N VAL A 640 10.58 -1.54 -6.26
CA VAL A 640 10.71 -1.33 -7.71
C VAL A 640 9.35 -1.03 -8.32
N ASP A 641 8.32 -1.78 -7.93
CA ASP A 641 6.97 -1.57 -8.44
C ASP A 641 6.35 -0.28 -7.87
N LEU A 642 6.59 0.07 -6.61
CA LEU A 642 6.23 1.39 -6.05
C LEU A 642 6.77 2.54 -6.90
N ALA A 643 8.07 2.52 -7.21
CA ALA A 643 8.70 3.55 -8.03
C ALA A 643 8.14 3.55 -9.46
N THR A 644 7.92 2.36 -10.03
CA THR A 644 7.35 2.20 -11.37
C THR A 644 5.96 2.80 -11.44
N LYS A 645 5.06 2.46 -10.52
CA LYS A 645 3.68 2.97 -10.49
C LYS A 645 3.59 4.45 -10.14
N ASN A 646 4.46 4.95 -9.27
CA ASN A 646 4.59 6.39 -9.07
C ASN A 646 4.97 7.10 -10.37
N ASN A 647 5.99 6.61 -11.07
CA ASN A 647 6.52 7.27 -12.25
C ASN A 647 5.57 7.12 -13.46
N SER A 648 4.92 5.97 -13.64
CA SER A 648 4.01 5.73 -14.77
C SER A 648 2.60 6.28 -14.53
N GLU A 649 1.95 5.92 -13.43
CA GLU A 649 0.54 6.23 -13.20
C GLU A 649 0.34 7.62 -12.59
N LEU A 650 1.11 7.95 -11.55
CA LEU A 650 0.98 9.26 -10.89
C LEU A 650 1.62 10.35 -11.72
N LEU A 651 2.92 10.24 -12.04
CA LEU A 651 3.65 11.31 -12.72
C LEU A 651 3.27 11.43 -14.20
N ASN A 652 3.38 10.35 -14.99
CA ASN A 652 3.24 10.41 -16.45
C ASN A 652 1.79 10.38 -16.95
N ASN A 653 0.84 9.87 -16.17
CA ASN A 653 -0.59 9.85 -16.53
C ASN A 653 -1.37 10.95 -15.80
N LEU A 654 -1.68 10.76 -14.51
CA LEU A 654 -2.56 11.63 -13.74
C LEU A 654 -2.01 13.06 -13.59
N GLY A 655 -0.79 13.17 -13.07
CA GLY A 655 -0.12 14.44 -12.84
C GLY A 655 0.15 15.20 -14.14
N ASN A 656 0.57 14.49 -15.19
CA ASN A 656 0.78 15.08 -16.51
C ASN A 656 -0.51 15.64 -17.11
N PHE A 657 -1.62 14.89 -17.08
CA PHE A 657 -2.91 15.36 -17.59
C PHE A 657 -3.37 16.64 -16.90
N ILE A 658 -3.42 16.60 -15.56
CA ILE A 658 -3.91 17.73 -14.77
C ILE A 658 -3.00 18.95 -14.97
N ASN A 659 -1.68 18.76 -14.88
CA ASN A 659 -0.74 19.86 -15.04
C ASN A 659 -0.86 20.50 -16.43
N ARG A 660 -1.00 19.71 -17.51
CA ARG A 660 -1.23 20.25 -18.86
C ARG A 660 -2.51 21.06 -18.94
N ALA A 661 -3.63 20.53 -18.43
CA ALA A 661 -4.90 21.24 -18.46
C ALA A 661 -4.80 22.62 -17.79
N LEU A 662 -4.22 22.67 -16.59
CA LEU A 662 -4.10 23.91 -15.81
C LEU A 662 -3.07 24.88 -16.38
N VAL A 663 -1.91 24.40 -16.85
CA VAL A 663 -0.89 25.25 -17.49
C VAL A 663 -1.38 25.84 -18.81
N PHE A 664 -2.18 25.12 -19.59
CA PHE A 664 -2.77 25.67 -20.80
C PHE A 664 -3.78 26.78 -20.49
N ALA A 665 -4.62 26.60 -19.47
CA ALA A 665 -5.53 27.64 -18.99
C ALA A 665 -4.78 28.87 -18.45
N GLU A 666 -3.69 28.64 -17.70
CA GLU A 666 -2.82 29.72 -17.20
C GLU A 666 -2.21 30.54 -18.33
N LYS A 667 -1.57 29.88 -19.30
CA LYS A 667 -0.78 30.54 -20.35
C LYS A 667 -1.63 31.27 -21.40
N ASN A 668 -2.82 30.76 -21.69
CA ASN A 668 -3.59 31.22 -22.86
C ASN A 668 -4.92 31.88 -22.49
N PHE A 669 -5.39 31.73 -21.25
CA PHE A 669 -6.71 32.20 -20.82
C PHE A 669 -6.69 32.90 -19.47
N GLU A 670 -5.54 33.48 -19.09
CA GLU A 670 -5.38 34.29 -17.86
C GLU A 670 -5.81 33.55 -16.57
N ARG A 671 -5.61 32.21 -16.53
CA ARG A 671 -6.10 31.33 -15.45
C ARG A 671 -7.62 31.37 -15.29
N LYS A 672 -8.36 31.56 -16.37
CA LYS A 672 -9.81 31.39 -16.38
C LYS A 672 -10.17 30.14 -17.18
N VAL A 673 -11.20 29.43 -16.74
CA VAL A 673 -11.81 28.35 -17.52
C VAL A 673 -12.41 28.98 -18.78
N PRO A 674 -12.00 28.58 -19.99
CA PRO A 674 -12.52 29.16 -21.24
C PRO A 674 -13.97 28.79 -21.48
N ASP A 675 -14.61 29.46 -22.45
CA ASP A 675 -15.94 29.06 -22.90
C ASP A 675 -15.92 27.66 -23.51
N MET A 676 -16.90 26.85 -23.10
CA MET A 676 -17.06 25.47 -23.54
C MET A 676 -18.30 25.36 -24.43
N LEU A 677 -18.09 24.95 -25.68
CA LEU A 677 -19.15 24.68 -26.66
C LEU A 677 -19.02 23.21 -27.10
N PRO A 678 -19.51 22.25 -26.30
CA PRO A 678 -19.29 20.84 -26.57
C PRO A 678 -20.07 20.40 -27.81
N GLY A 679 -19.41 19.61 -28.68
CA GLY A 679 -20.02 18.97 -29.84
C GLY A 679 -20.13 17.46 -29.64
N THR A 680 -20.44 16.73 -30.72
CA THR A 680 -20.64 15.26 -30.69
C THR A 680 -19.49 14.51 -30.02
N GLN A 681 -18.24 14.88 -30.31
CA GLN A 681 -17.06 14.23 -29.72
C GLN A 681 -16.97 14.44 -28.21
N GLU A 682 -17.33 15.64 -27.72
CA GLU A 682 -17.35 15.93 -26.30
C GLU A 682 -18.48 15.18 -25.60
N TRP A 683 -19.65 15.07 -26.21
CA TRP A 683 -20.76 14.31 -25.62
C TRP A 683 -20.40 12.84 -25.45
N THR A 684 -19.72 12.24 -26.43
CA THR A 684 -19.19 10.87 -26.31
C THR A 684 -18.16 10.77 -25.17
N LEU A 685 -17.21 11.71 -25.07
CA LEU A 685 -16.22 11.73 -23.99
C LEU A 685 -16.89 11.84 -22.60
N LEU A 686 -17.85 12.75 -22.45
CA LEU A 686 -18.55 12.97 -21.20
C LEU A 686 -19.36 11.73 -20.78
N ALA A 687 -19.95 11.03 -21.73
CA ALA A 687 -20.62 9.75 -21.48
C ALA A 687 -19.63 8.65 -21.05
N LEU A 688 -18.46 8.53 -21.68
CA LEU A 688 -17.41 7.58 -21.24
C LEU A 688 -16.97 7.86 -19.80
N ILE A 689 -16.70 9.13 -19.48
CA ILE A 689 -16.30 9.55 -18.13
C ILE A 689 -17.42 9.30 -17.11
N THR A 690 -18.68 9.53 -17.49
CA THR A 690 -19.84 9.24 -16.64
C THR A 690 -19.96 7.73 -16.37
N GLY A 691 -19.68 6.88 -17.37
CA GLY A 691 -19.62 5.43 -17.20
C GLY A 691 -18.55 5.01 -16.20
N GLU A 692 -17.33 5.54 -16.34
CA GLU A 692 -16.22 5.29 -15.40
C GLU A 692 -16.54 5.81 -13.98
N LEU A 693 -17.22 6.94 -13.85
CA LEU A 693 -17.68 7.49 -12.57
C LEU A 693 -18.71 6.58 -11.89
N LYS A 694 -19.73 6.11 -12.63
CA LYS A 694 -20.73 5.15 -12.12
C LYS A 694 -20.06 3.83 -11.70
N ALA A 695 -19.08 3.35 -12.47
CA ALA A 695 -18.31 2.15 -12.16
C ALA A 695 -17.42 2.34 -10.91
N TYR A 696 -16.76 3.48 -10.77
CA TYR A 696 -16.03 3.87 -9.56
C TYR A 696 -16.93 3.80 -8.32
N MET A 697 -18.10 4.45 -8.37
CA MET A 697 -19.04 4.43 -7.25
C MET A 697 -19.45 3.00 -6.89
N THR A 698 -19.82 2.20 -7.89
CA THR A 698 -20.20 0.79 -7.71
C THR A 698 -19.06 -0.03 -7.08
N ALA A 699 -17.82 0.19 -7.52
CA ALA A 699 -16.66 -0.50 -6.96
C ALA A 699 -16.46 -0.16 -5.48
N LEU A 700 -16.51 1.12 -5.11
CA LEU A 700 -16.31 1.55 -3.73
C LEU A 700 -17.47 1.17 -2.81
N GLU A 701 -18.72 1.21 -3.27
CA GLU A 701 -19.88 0.73 -2.51
C GLU A 701 -19.75 -0.76 -2.14
N ASN A 702 -19.10 -1.55 -2.99
CA ASN A 702 -18.78 -2.95 -2.76
C ASN A 702 -17.39 -3.18 -2.14
N ALA A 703 -16.73 -2.11 -1.67
CA ALA A 703 -15.37 -2.13 -1.10
C ALA A 703 -14.30 -2.80 -2.00
N LYS A 704 -14.48 -2.76 -3.33
CA LYS A 704 -13.47 -3.09 -4.36
C LYS A 704 -12.55 -1.88 -4.58
N LEU A 705 -11.81 -1.53 -3.55
CA LEU A 705 -11.02 -0.29 -3.48
C LEU A 705 -9.88 -0.27 -4.52
N ARG A 706 -9.34 -1.45 -4.86
CA ARG A 706 -8.33 -1.59 -5.92
C ARG A 706 -8.88 -1.23 -7.30
N ASP A 707 -10.10 -1.66 -7.61
CA ASP A 707 -10.77 -1.34 -8.87
C ASP A 707 -11.12 0.14 -8.98
N GLY A 708 -11.51 0.76 -7.86
CA GLY A 708 -11.76 2.21 -7.81
C GLY A 708 -10.58 3.06 -8.33
N ILE A 709 -9.33 2.70 -8.02
CA ILE A 709 -8.16 3.41 -8.56
C ILE A 709 -8.09 3.29 -10.08
N ARG A 710 -8.39 2.11 -10.62
CA ARG A 710 -8.34 1.88 -12.07
C ARG A 710 -9.29 2.80 -12.81
N HIS A 711 -10.50 3.01 -12.30
CA HIS A 711 -11.47 3.94 -12.88
C HIS A 711 -10.97 5.40 -12.85
N ILE A 712 -10.32 5.85 -11.77
CA ILE A 712 -9.68 7.17 -11.73
C ILE A 712 -8.60 7.29 -12.82
N LEU A 713 -7.73 6.29 -12.95
CA LEU A 713 -6.64 6.28 -13.94
C LEU A 713 -7.19 6.20 -15.38
N ASN A 714 -8.30 5.51 -15.60
CA ASN A 714 -9.01 5.46 -16.89
C ASN A 714 -9.55 6.84 -17.28
N ILE A 715 -10.23 7.55 -16.37
CA ILE A 715 -10.73 8.92 -16.62
C ILE A 715 -9.57 9.84 -17.02
N SER A 716 -8.43 9.76 -16.32
CA SER A 716 -7.22 10.50 -16.68
C SER A 716 -6.69 10.11 -18.07
N ARG A 717 -6.72 8.83 -18.43
CA ARG A 717 -6.32 8.35 -19.75
C ARG A 717 -7.21 8.91 -20.86
N HIS A 718 -8.53 8.88 -20.68
CA HIS A 718 -9.48 9.46 -21.62
C HIS A 718 -9.22 10.97 -21.80
N GLY A 719 -8.96 11.69 -20.70
CA GLY A 719 -8.56 13.09 -20.76
C GLY A 719 -7.27 13.33 -21.53
N ASN A 720 -6.23 12.52 -21.29
CA ASN A 720 -4.96 12.57 -22.03
C ASN A 720 -5.15 12.30 -23.53
N GLN A 721 -5.92 11.27 -23.89
CA GLN A 721 -6.21 10.90 -25.27
C GLN A 721 -7.00 12.01 -25.98
N TYR A 722 -8.02 12.57 -25.32
CA TYR A 722 -8.79 13.68 -25.84
C TYR A 722 -7.93 14.91 -26.14
N MET A 723 -7.09 15.31 -25.18
CA MET A 723 -6.16 16.43 -25.37
C MET A 723 -5.14 16.14 -26.47
N GLN A 724 -4.69 14.89 -26.61
CA GLN A 724 -3.73 14.49 -27.64
C GLN A 724 -4.31 14.47 -29.04
N LEU A 725 -5.56 13.99 -29.18
CA LEU A 725 -6.28 13.91 -30.44
C LEU A 725 -6.57 15.29 -31.00
N LEU A 726 -7.06 16.21 -30.17
CA LEU A 726 -7.49 17.53 -30.61
C LEU A 726 -6.38 18.59 -30.65
N GLN A 727 -5.22 18.29 -30.07
CA GLN A 727 -4.01 19.12 -30.14
C GLN A 727 -4.26 20.62 -29.89
N PRO A 728 -4.78 21.02 -28.70
CA PRO A 728 -5.11 22.41 -28.42
C PRO A 728 -3.91 23.36 -28.57
N TRP A 729 -2.67 22.89 -28.38
CA TRP A 729 -1.45 23.69 -28.61
C TRP A 729 -1.17 24.02 -30.07
N VAL A 730 -1.77 23.28 -31.02
CA VAL A 730 -1.76 23.60 -32.45
C VAL A 730 -2.93 24.53 -32.74
N LEU A 731 -4.13 24.19 -32.29
CA LEU A 731 -5.34 24.98 -32.51
C LEU A 731 -5.22 26.43 -31.99
N LEU A 732 -4.55 26.64 -30.85
CA LEU A 732 -4.29 27.97 -30.29
C LEU A 732 -3.48 28.90 -31.22
N LYS A 733 -2.76 28.33 -32.19
CA LYS A 733 -1.98 29.08 -33.20
C LYS A 733 -2.76 29.32 -34.50
N GLY A 734 -3.98 28.82 -34.60
CA GLY A 734 -4.82 28.86 -35.80
C GLY A 734 -5.74 30.08 -35.85
N SER A 735 -6.85 29.91 -36.56
CA SER A 735 -7.93 30.90 -36.71
C SER A 735 -8.67 31.15 -35.39
N ASP A 736 -9.53 32.16 -35.33
CA ASP A 736 -10.33 32.41 -34.12
C ASP A 736 -11.32 31.29 -33.83
N ALA A 737 -11.80 30.58 -34.87
CA ALA A 737 -12.58 29.35 -34.70
C ALA A 737 -11.74 28.22 -34.08
N ASP A 738 -10.47 28.06 -34.48
CA ASP A 738 -9.56 27.07 -33.89
C ASP A 738 -9.24 27.41 -32.42
N LYS A 739 -9.04 28.70 -32.10
CA LYS A 739 -8.83 29.14 -30.72
C LYS A 739 -10.06 28.89 -29.84
N ALA A 740 -11.26 29.16 -30.35
CA ALA A 740 -12.51 28.85 -29.65
C ALA A 740 -12.65 27.34 -29.40
N ARG A 741 -12.31 26.52 -30.41
CA ARG A 741 -12.27 25.06 -30.26
C ARG A 741 -11.25 24.62 -29.21
N ALA A 742 -10.04 25.19 -29.21
CA ALA A 742 -9.03 24.93 -28.19
C ALA A 742 -9.51 25.32 -26.78
N GLY A 743 -10.24 26.42 -26.67
CA GLY A 743 -10.89 26.86 -25.43
C GLY A 743 -11.84 25.79 -24.87
N THR A 744 -12.71 25.23 -25.72
CA THR A 744 -13.62 24.14 -25.33
C THR A 744 -12.86 22.92 -24.80
N VAL A 745 -11.82 22.49 -25.52
CA VAL A 745 -10.98 21.35 -25.11
C VAL A 745 -10.37 21.59 -23.73
N ILE A 746 -9.76 22.76 -23.53
CA ILE A 746 -9.07 23.11 -22.27
C ILE A 746 -10.07 23.26 -21.12
N GLY A 747 -11.22 23.89 -21.35
CA GLY A 747 -12.27 24.06 -20.33
C GLY A 747 -12.83 22.73 -19.84
N ILE A 748 -13.09 21.80 -20.78
CA ILE A 748 -13.53 20.44 -20.43
C ILE A 748 -12.42 19.70 -19.67
N CYS A 749 -11.15 19.77 -20.11
CA CYS A 749 -10.05 19.16 -19.38
C CYS A 749 -9.89 19.72 -17.95
N CYS A 750 -10.14 21.01 -17.71
CA CYS A 750 -10.14 21.59 -16.35
C CYS A 750 -11.27 20.99 -15.48
N ASN A 751 -12.44 20.77 -16.06
CA ASN A 751 -13.55 20.10 -15.37
C ASN A 751 -13.24 18.63 -15.05
N ILE A 752 -12.62 17.89 -15.99
CA ILE A 752 -12.16 16.52 -15.74
C ILE A 752 -11.11 16.49 -14.64
N ALA A 753 -10.17 17.45 -14.62
CA ALA A 753 -9.19 17.58 -13.54
C ALA A 753 -9.86 17.82 -12.18
N CYS A 754 -10.94 18.62 -12.14
CA CYS A 754 -11.73 18.82 -10.92
C CYS A 754 -12.45 17.55 -10.47
N LEU A 755 -13.04 16.79 -11.39
CA LEU A 755 -13.65 15.49 -11.08
C LEU A 755 -12.60 14.53 -10.51
N LEU A 756 -11.45 14.40 -11.16
CA LEU A 756 -10.34 13.56 -10.71
C LEU A 756 -9.88 13.94 -9.30
N ALA A 757 -9.80 15.24 -8.98
CA ALA A 757 -9.43 15.70 -7.64
C ALA A 757 -10.43 15.23 -6.57
N ILE A 758 -11.74 15.27 -6.86
CA ILE A 758 -12.80 14.76 -5.98
C ILE A 758 -12.68 13.24 -5.79
N LEU A 759 -12.55 12.48 -6.89
CA LEU A 759 -12.46 11.02 -6.85
C LEU A 759 -11.16 10.52 -6.21
N LEU A 760 -10.10 11.32 -6.26
CA LEU A 760 -8.83 11.01 -5.63
C LEU A 760 -8.85 11.28 -4.12
N LYS A 761 -9.76 12.11 -3.60
CA LYS A 761 -9.82 12.48 -2.18
C LYS A 761 -9.86 11.28 -1.20
N PRO A 762 -10.59 10.18 -1.48
CA PRO A 762 -10.51 8.96 -0.67
C PRO A 762 -9.13 8.30 -0.64
N TYR A 763 -8.36 8.40 -1.73
CA TYR A 763 -7.10 7.69 -1.94
C TYR A 763 -5.88 8.52 -1.53
N MET A 764 -5.79 9.76 -2.00
CA MET A 764 -4.68 10.68 -1.79
C MET A 764 -5.22 12.03 -1.29
N PRO A 765 -5.60 12.11 -0.01
CA PRO A 765 -6.34 13.25 0.53
C PRO A 765 -5.56 14.56 0.50
N VAL A 766 -4.23 14.54 0.66
CA VAL A 766 -3.38 15.74 0.64
C VAL A 766 -3.23 16.27 -0.78
N THR A 767 -3.02 15.36 -1.72
CA THR A 767 -2.92 15.67 -3.16
C THR A 767 -4.23 16.25 -3.68
N ALA A 768 -5.37 15.70 -3.26
CA ALA A 768 -6.68 16.22 -3.60
C ALA A 768 -6.91 17.64 -3.04
N ASP A 769 -6.40 17.96 -1.84
CA ASP A 769 -6.49 19.32 -1.28
C ASP A 769 -5.62 20.32 -2.05
N ILE A 770 -4.38 19.94 -2.39
CA ILE A 770 -3.51 20.73 -3.27
C ILE A 770 -4.21 20.99 -4.61
N LEU A 771 -4.86 19.98 -5.18
CA LEU A 771 -5.61 20.13 -6.42
C LEU A 771 -6.81 21.06 -6.27
N LYS A 772 -7.56 20.94 -5.17
CA LYS A 772 -8.66 21.85 -4.85
C LYS A 772 -8.20 23.31 -4.84
N GLU A 773 -7.03 23.58 -4.24
CA GLU A 773 -6.42 24.92 -4.21
C GLU A 773 -5.97 25.41 -5.60
N GLN A 774 -5.32 24.54 -6.39
CA GLN A 774 -4.89 24.88 -7.76
C GLN A 774 -6.08 25.14 -8.69
N LEU A 775 -7.19 24.43 -8.50
CA LEU A 775 -8.43 24.61 -9.25
C LEU A 775 -9.28 25.76 -8.71
N GLN A 776 -9.02 26.21 -7.47
CA GLN A 776 -9.94 27.07 -6.71
C GLN A 776 -11.37 26.50 -6.74
N ALA A 777 -11.48 25.17 -6.60
CA ALA A 777 -12.76 24.48 -6.75
C ALA A 777 -13.72 24.90 -5.62
N PRO A 778 -14.96 25.32 -5.92
CA PRO A 778 -15.93 25.68 -4.90
C PRO A 778 -16.22 24.52 -3.94
N ASP A 779 -16.50 24.82 -2.67
CA ASP A 779 -16.88 23.79 -1.70
C ASP A 779 -18.15 23.04 -2.14
N ASP A 780 -19.11 23.75 -2.76
CA ASP A 780 -20.39 23.23 -3.24
C ASP A 780 -20.26 22.08 -4.26
N VAL A 781 -19.12 21.94 -4.95
CA VAL A 781 -18.93 20.86 -5.93
C VAL A 781 -18.23 19.63 -5.35
N TRP A 782 -17.76 19.69 -4.10
CA TRP A 782 -16.89 18.68 -3.49
C TRP A 782 -17.66 17.46 -2.95
N ILE A 783 -18.46 16.86 -3.82
CA ILE A 783 -19.27 15.66 -3.60
C ILE A 783 -19.23 14.75 -4.83
N ILE A 784 -19.54 13.47 -4.62
CA ILE A 784 -19.63 12.46 -5.67
C ILE A 784 -21.09 12.21 -6.00
N THR A 785 -21.44 12.44 -7.26
CA THR A 785 -22.75 12.17 -7.86
C THR A 785 -22.60 11.17 -9.01
N PRO A 786 -23.65 10.41 -9.39
CA PRO A 786 -23.58 9.48 -10.52
C PRO A 786 -23.47 10.18 -11.88
N GLU A 787 -23.72 11.48 -11.93
CA GLU A 787 -23.66 12.33 -13.12
C GLU A 787 -22.37 13.18 -13.13
N PHE A 788 -21.73 13.30 -14.29
CA PHE A 788 -20.66 14.28 -14.51
C PHE A 788 -21.23 15.59 -15.06
N THR A 789 -21.32 16.60 -14.21
CA THR A 789 -21.84 17.93 -14.56
C THR A 789 -20.70 18.94 -14.71
N VAL A 790 -21.00 20.16 -15.19
CA VAL A 790 -20.06 21.28 -15.08
C VAL A 790 -19.75 21.53 -13.59
N LEU A 791 -18.47 21.42 -13.24
CA LEU A 791 -17.92 21.68 -11.90
C LEU A 791 -17.31 23.08 -11.82
N LEU A 792 -16.65 23.50 -12.90
CA LEU A 792 -16.00 24.78 -13.05
C LEU A 792 -16.63 25.49 -14.27
N PRO A 793 -17.49 26.50 -14.07
CA PRO A 793 -18.16 27.20 -15.15
C PRO A 793 -17.18 28.06 -15.97
N SER A 794 -17.58 28.44 -17.19
CA SER A 794 -16.81 29.40 -18.00
C SER A 794 -16.54 30.68 -17.22
N GLY A 795 -15.34 31.22 -17.34
CA GLY A 795 -14.87 32.39 -16.61
C GLY A 795 -14.41 32.11 -15.17
N HIS A 796 -14.61 30.91 -14.64
CA HIS A 796 -14.10 30.51 -13.32
C HIS A 796 -12.59 30.73 -13.22
N LYS A 797 -12.14 31.40 -12.16
CA LYS A 797 -10.73 31.74 -11.96
C LYS A 797 -10.00 30.62 -11.22
N LEU A 798 -9.02 30.02 -11.89
CA LEU A 798 -8.14 29.00 -11.36
C LEU A 798 -7.05 29.59 -10.46
N GLY A 799 -6.50 28.75 -9.59
CA GLY A 799 -5.31 29.04 -8.79
C GLY A 799 -4.03 28.98 -9.62
N LYS A 800 -2.88 28.89 -8.95
CA LYS A 800 -1.58 28.75 -9.64
C LYS A 800 -1.27 27.27 -9.85
N PRO A 801 -1.07 26.79 -11.10
CA PRO A 801 -0.69 25.42 -11.36
C PRO A 801 0.67 25.08 -10.75
N SER A 802 0.84 23.85 -10.25
CA SER A 802 2.14 23.33 -9.81
C SER A 802 2.24 21.81 -9.96
N PRO A 803 3.44 21.25 -10.23
CA PRO A 803 3.63 19.80 -10.32
C PRO A 803 3.22 19.09 -9.03
N LEU A 804 2.45 18.00 -9.16
CA LEU A 804 1.90 17.25 -8.02
C LEU A 804 2.84 16.15 -7.51
N PHE A 805 3.56 15.52 -8.42
CA PHE A 805 4.34 14.32 -8.14
C PHE A 805 5.79 14.53 -8.54
N SER A 806 6.68 13.88 -7.80
CA SER A 806 8.11 13.83 -8.11
C SER A 806 8.49 12.41 -8.51
N LYS A 807 9.48 12.30 -9.41
CA LYS A 807 10.01 11.02 -9.83
C LYS A 807 10.75 10.35 -8.66
N ILE A 808 10.52 9.05 -8.48
CA ILE A 808 11.33 8.23 -7.57
C ILE A 808 12.49 7.65 -8.38
N GLU A 809 13.70 8.06 -8.03
CA GLU A 809 14.92 7.65 -8.75
C GLU A 809 15.37 6.23 -8.37
N PRO A 810 15.88 5.42 -9.32
CA PRO A 810 16.35 4.06 -9.05
C PRO A 810 17.35 3.96 -7.89
N ALA A 811 18.30 4.90 -7.79
CA ALA A 811 19.27 4.92 -6.69
C ALA A 811 18.60 5.07 -5.30
N ARG A 812 17.47 5.79 -5.23
CA ARG A 812 16.70 5.93 -3.99
C ARG A 812 15.95 4.63 -3.67
N VAL A 813 15.45 3.93 -4.69
CA VAL A 813 14.82 2.60 -4.55
C VAL A 813 15.82 1.62 -3.95
N ASP A 814 17.02 1.53 -4.50
CA ASP A 814 18.06 0.60 -4.03
C ASP A 814 18.45 0.89 -2.58
N GLN A 815 18.63 2.17 -2.24
CA GLN A 815 18.93 2.61 -0.88
C GLN A 815 17.85 2.19 0.12
N LEU A 816 16.58 2.44 -0.20
CA LEU A 816 15.46 2.09 0.67
C LEU A 816 15.28 0.57 0.77
N LYS A 817 15.41 -0.15 -0.35
CA LYS A 817 15.36 -1.61 -0.36
C LYS A 817 16.42 -2.22 0.55
N GLN A 818 17.66 -1.72 0.49
CA GLN A 818 18.75 -2.16 1.39
C GLN A 818 18.48 -1.80 2.85
N GLN A 819 17.91 -0.62 3.11
CA GLN A 819 17.59 -0.17 4.48
C GLN A 819 16.57 -1.11 5.16
N PHE A 820 15.64 -1.68 4.41
CA PHE A 820 14.51 -2.45 4.94
C PHE A 820 14.55 -3.95 4.59
N SER A 821 15.69 -4.47 4.12
CA SER A 821 15.89 -5.90 3.79
C SER A 821 16.31 -6.78 4.99
N GLY A 822 16.20 -6.28 6.22
CA GLY A 822 16.68 -6.96 7.42
C GLY A 822 18.15 -6.72 7.74
N ARG A 823 18.58 -7.20 8.92
CA ARG A 823 20.01 -7.17 9.31
C ARG A 823 20.79 -8.10 8.38
N GLN A 824 21.62 -7.53 7.50
CA GLN A 824 22.52 -8.29 6.64
C GLN A 824 23.35 -9.27 7.49
N LYS A 825 23.24 -10.58 7.24
CA LYS A 825 24.24 -11.57 7.66
C LYS A 825 25.50 -11.36 6.80
N SER A 826 26.33 -10.39 7.16
CA SER A 826 27.70 -10.25 6.62
C SER A 826 28.58 -9.37 7.51
N ARG A 827 29.05 -9.96 8.61
CA ARG A 827 30.49 -9.99 8.92
C ARG A 827 30.81 -11.41 9.39
N SER A 828 31.86 -11.98 8.83
CA SER A 828 32.34 -13.35 9.01
C SER A 828 32.63 -13.69 10.48
N PRO A 829 32.61 -14.98 10.87
CA PRO A 829 32.73 -15.45 12.25
C PRO A 829 34.17 -15.46 12.81
N GLU A 830 34.96 -14.41 12.59
CA GLU A 830 36.36 -14.35 13.06
C GLU A 830 36.66 -13.36 14.20
N GLU A 831 35.66 -12.63 14.73
CA GLU A 831 35.88 -11.75 15.91
C GLU A 831 35.18 -12.23 17.19
N ASN A 832 34.75 -13.49 17.25
CA ASN A 832 34.32 -14.13 18.51
C ASN A 832 35.45 -14.98 19.11
N ALA A 833 36.55 -14.34 19.47
CA ALA A 833 37.55 -14.94 20.35
C ALA A 833 38.41 -13.88 21.07
N ALA A 834 37.80 -13.04 21.89
CA ALA A 834 38.47 -12.49 23.07
C ALA A 834 37.49 -11.83 24.04
N THR A 835 37.58 -12.27 25.30
CA THR A 835 37.16 -11.59 26.54
C THR A 835 35.70 -11.72 27.02
N THR A 836 35.54 -12.71 27.90
CA THR A 836 34.56 -12.91 28.96
C THR A 836 34.49 -11.75 29.99
N LYS A 837 33.27 -11.20 30.21
CA LYS A 837 32.58 -10.66 31.44
C LYS A 837 33.35 -9.85 32.53
N PRO A 838 32.67 -9.04 33.42
CA PRO A 838 31.24 -8.81 33.61
C PRO A 838 30.79 -7.32 33.64
N ALA A 839 29.48 -7.14 33.81
CA ALA A 839 28.67 -5.91 33.77
C ALA A 839 29.13 -4.71 34.62
N ALA A 840 28.89 -3.50 34.08
CA ALA A 840 28.56 -2.29 34.86
C ALA A 840 27.77 -1.27 34.00
N THR A 841 26.47 -1.20 34.29
CA THR A 841 25.67 0.05 34.37
C THR A 841 25.76 1.07 33.22
N SER A 842 24.98 0.86 32.16
CA SER A 842 24.49 1.98 31.33
C SER A 842 23.14 2.45 31.85
N VAL A 843 23.16 3.52 32.64
CA VAL A 843 21.98 4.27 33.06
C VAL A 843 21.38 4.95 31.83
N SER A 844 20.32 4.35 31.29
CA SER A 844 19.32 5.03 30.48
C SER A 844 18.43 5.87 31.40
N VAL A 845 18.51 7.20 31.31
CA VAL A 845 17.47 8.09 31.86
C VAL A 845 16.75 8.74 30.69
N VAL A 846 15.52 8.29 30.51
CA VAL A 846 14.44 9.02 29.85
C VAL A 846 13.83 9.95 30.91
N THR A 847 13.64 11.24 30.62
CA THR A 847 12.31 11.92 30.62
C THR A 847 12.42 13.45 30.55
N ASN A 848 11.51 14.01 29.74
CA ASN A 848 10.64 15.18 29.92
C ASN A 848 11.11 16.40 30.73
N GLN A 849 10.73 17.57 30.17
CA GLN A 849 10.84 18.92 30.72
C GLN A 849 10.49 19.03 32.22
N ILE A 850 11.39 19.66 33.00
CA ILE A 850 11.21 20.81 33.92
C ILE A 850 12.60 21.15 34.53
N GLN A 851 12.98 22.44 34.47
CA GLN A 851 14.02 23.16 35.22
C GLN A 851 15.53 22.86 34.98
N GLY A 852 16.30 23.96 34.94
CA GLY A 852 17.74 24.00 34.72
C GLY A 852 18.53 23.35 35.84
N ASP A 853 18.88 22.08 35.67
CA ASP A 853 19.69 21.34 36.61
C ASP A 853 21.16 21.32 36.15
N ALA A 854 22.09 21.76 37.01
CA ALA A 854 23.52 21.82 36.73
C ALA A 854 24.10 20.45 36.29
N SER A 855 23.43 19.36 36.67
CA SER A 855 23.69 17.98 36.26
C SER A 855 23.57 17.74 34.74
N VAL A 856 22.63 18.41 34.06
CA VAL A 856 22.41 18.27 32.61
C VAL A 856 23.50 19.01 31.82
N ILE A 857 23.89 20.21 32.27
CA ILE A 857 24.99 20.98 31.67
C ILE A 857 26.31 20.21 31.83
N ALA A 858 26.56 19.59 32.99
CA ALA A 858 27.75 18.78 33.20
C ALA A 858 27.81 17.55 32.27
N LYS A 859 26.68 16.84 32.09
CA LYS A 859 26.58 15.69 31.17
C LYS A 859 26.75 16.10 29.71
N LEU A 860 26.13 17.19 29.27
CA LEU A 860 26.29 17.72 27.91
C LEU A 860 27.72 18.21 27.66
N THR A 861 28.36 18.85 28.64
CA THR A 861 29.76 19.27 28.56
C THR A 861 30.70 18.08 28.39
N ALA A 862 30.47 17.01 29.17
CA ALA A 862 31.23 15.76 29.04
C ALA A 862 31.01 15.08 27.68
N ALA A 863 29.77 15.03 27.19
CA ALA A 863 29.43 14.46 25.89
C ALA A 863 30.05 15.25 24.73
N VAL A 864 30.04 16.58 24.78
CA VAL A 864 30.72 17.45 23.80
C VAL A 864 32.22 17.20 23.81
N ALA A 865 32.85 17.05 24.97
CA ALA A 865 34.28 16.77 25.09
C ALA A 865 34.65 15.40 24.50
N GLN A 866 33.88 14.35 24.81
CA GLN A 866 34.10 13.00 24.28
C GLN A 866 33.92 12.95 22.76
N GLN A 867 32.86 13.57 22.23
CA GLN A 867 32.60 13.60 20.80
C GLN A 867 33.65 14.44 20.04
N ALA A 868 34.13 15.53 20.63
CA ALA A 868 35.20 16.34 20.04
C ALA A 868 36.51 15.54 19.93
N GLU A 869 36.83 14.74 20.95
CA GLU A 869 38.03 13.91 20.94
C GLU A 869 37.91 12.76 19.93
N LEU A 870 36.73 12.16 19.79
CA LEU A 870 36.45 11.16 18.76
C LEU A 870 36.67 11.74 17.35
N VAL A 871 36.13 12.93 17.07
CA VAL A 871 36.33 13.63 15.79
C VAL A 871 37.81 13.92 15.53
N ARG A 872 38.58 14.32 16.56
CA ARG A 872 40.03 14.54 16.42
C ARG A 872 40.76 13.25 16.09
N LYS A 873 40.47 12.15 16.78
CA LYS A 873 41.10 10.85 16.52
C LYS A 873 40.82 10.33 15.12
N ILE A 874 39.57 10.44 14.64
CA ILE A 874 39.19 10.01 13.29
C ILE A 874 39.84 10.91 12.22
N LYS A 875 39.97 12.22 12.47
CA LYS A 875 40.70 13.11 11.56
C LYS A 875 42.21 12.85 11.56
N ALA A 876 42.78 12.56 12.73
CA ALA A 876 44.20 12.26 12.87
C ALA A 876 44.60 10.91 12.26
N SER A 877 43.67 9.95 12.13
CA SER A 877 43.91 8.68 11.44
C SER A 877 43.88 8.77 9.92
N GLY A 878 43.65 9.96 9.34
CA GLY A 878 43.61 10.16 7.90
C GLY A 878 42.32 9.69 7.22
N ALA A 879 41.24 9.46 7.97
CA ALA A 879 39.97 8.99 7.43
C ALA A 879 39.34 9.99 6.43
N ALA A 880 38.70 9.46 5.39
CA ALA A 880 38.04 10.26 4.36
C ALA A 880 36.92 11.16 4.95
N PRO A 881 36.62 12.32 4.34
CA PRO A 881 35.59 13.24 4.81
C PRO A 881 34.22 12.59 5.05
N SER A 882 33.82 11.62 4.24
CA SER A 882 32.56 10.87 4.41
C SER A 882 32.44 10.16 5.76
N ILE A 883 33.57 9.81 6.39
CA ILE A 883 33.61 9.05 7.65
C ILE A 883 33.55 10.00 8.84
N TRP A 884 34.29 11.11 8.85
CA TRP A 884 34.28 12.03 10.00
C TRP A 884 33.21 13.12 9.93
N GLN A 885 32.68 13.46 8.74
CA GLN A 885 31.64 14.49 8.58
C GLN A 885 30.39 14.22 9.44
N PRO A 886 29.82 13.00 9.49
CA PRO A 886 28.67 12.72 10.35
C PRO A 886 28.97 12.96 11.85
N HIS A 887 30.17 12.58 12.32
CA HIS A 887 30.58 12.81 13.71
C HIS A 887 30.75 14.29 14.05
N VAL A 888 31.14 15.12 13.08
CA VAL A 888 31.18 16.59 13.21
C VAL A 888 29.78 17.16 13.33
N SER A 889 28.80 16.66 12.57
CA SER A 889 27.40 17.10 12.68
C SER A 889 26.83 16.82 14.07
N VAL A 890 27.08 15.62 14.61
CA VAL A 890 26.67 15.26 15.99
C VAL A 890 27.36 16.15 17.03
N LEU A 891 28.64 16.50 16.84
CA LEU A 891 29.34 17.42 17.74
C LEU A 891 28.73 18.83 17.72
N LEU A 892 28.29 19.32 16.55
CA LEU A 892 27.66 20.63 16.42
C LEU A 892 26.28 20.65 17.10
N GLU A 893 25.51 19.58 16.95
CA GLU A 893 24.21 19.45 17.58
C GLU A 893 24.31 19.39 19.12
N LEU A 894 25.26 18.62 19.67
CA LEU A 894 25.54 18.57 21.11
C LEU A 894 25.98 19.94 21.66
N LYS A 895 26.77 20.70 20.90
CA LYS A 895 27.15 22.08 21.29
C LYS A 895 25.97 23.03 21.27
N GLN A 896 25.08 22.91 20.29
CA GLN A 896 23.87 23.71 20.22
C GLN A 896 22.93 23.41 21.41
N GLN A 897 22.79 22.13 21.77
CA GLN A 897 22.02 21.71 22.95
C GLN A 897 22.64 22.23 24.26
N LEU A 898 23.98 22.22 24.38
CA LEU A 898 24.67 22.79 25.55
C LEU A 898 24.44 24.30 25.68
N VAL A 899 24.50 25.05 24.58
CA VAL A 899 24.23 26.50 24.58
C VAL A 899 22.77 26.78 24.96
N SER A 900 21.82 26.02 24.41
CA SER A 900 20.41 26.14 24.79
C SER A 900 20.20 25.83 26.27
N ALA A 901 20.82 24.77 26.81
CA ALA A 901 20.73 24.42 28.22
C ALA A 901 21.35 25.47 29.15
N GLN A 902 22.46 26.10 28.75
CA GLN A 902 23.10 27.19 29.50
C GLN A 902 22.27 28.48 29.48
N SER A 903 21.60 28.79 28.37
CA SER A 903 20.74 29.98 28.25
C SER A 903 19.49 29.93 29.13
N ILE A 904 18.97 28.72 29.42
CA ILE A 904 17.79 28.52 30.27
C ILE A 904 18.13 28.73 31.76
N ASN A 905 19.38 28.48 32.17
CA ASN A 905 19.81 28.62 33.57
C ASN A 905 20.18 30.06 33.96
N GLY A 906 20.37 30.96 32.98
CA GLY A 906 20.60 32.38 33.22
C GLY A 906 19.35 33.17 33.62
N ASN A 907 18.15 32.59 33.48
CA ASN A 907 16.85 33.25 33.68
C ASN A 907 16.07 32.77 34.94
N VAL A 908 16.70 32.04 35.87
CA VAL A 908 15.99 31.41 37.01
C VAL A 908 16.36 32.01 38.39
N ASN A 909 17.24 33.03 38.45
CA ASN A 909 17.67 33.63 39.72
C ASN A 909 17.10 35.02 40.06
N ASP A 910 16.11 35.54 39.30
CA ASP A 910 15.63 36.93 39.44
C ASP A 910 14.18 37.11 39.93
N GLU A 911 13.61 36.17 40.70
CA GLU A 911 12.31 36.38 41.37
C GLU A 911 12.31 35.97 42.85
N ALA A 912 13.14 36.63 43.67
CA ALA A 912 12.90 36.78 45.11
C ALA A 912 13.78 37.89 45.72
N SER A 913 13.47 39.16 45.49
CA SER A 913 13.45 40.21 46.53
C SER A 913 13.34 41.63 45.98
N ALA A 914 12.33 42.31 46.50
CA ALA A 914 12.31 43.72 46.91
C ALA A 914 12.34 44.83 45.83
N ALA A 915 11.24 45.57 45.87
CA ALA A 915 11.18 46.99 45.57
C ALA A 915 12.42 47.75 46.06
N THR A 916 13.16 48.41 45.16
CA THR A 916 13.45 49.84 45.18
C THR A 916 14.29 50.24 43.97
N SER A 917 14.15 51.50 43.60
CA SER A 917 14.59 52.20 42.40
C SER A 917 16.09 52.23 42.08
N ASN A 918 16.35 52.36 40.76
CA ASN A 918 17.42 53.10 40.06
C ASN A 918 18.78 52.44 39.80
N GLY A 919 19.10 52.31 38.49
CA GLY A 919 20.47 52.13 37.98
C GLY A 919 20.55 51.58 36.55
N LEU A 920 20.16 52.38 35.54
CA LEU A 920 20.45 52.11 34.13
C LEU A 920 21.97 52.11 33.88
N GLN A 921 22.48 51.09 33.18
CA GLN A 921 23.69 51.23 32.36
C GLN A 921 23.39 50.66 30.97
N GLU A 922 23.31 51.56 29.99
CA GLU A 922 22.90 51.32 28.61
C GLU A 922 23.90 50.44 27.84
N LEU A 923 23.38 49.52 27.02
CA LEU A 923 24.11 48.81 25.97
C LEU A 923 24.55 49.81 24.89
N ASN A 924 25.85 49.87 24.60
CA ASN A 924 26.42 50.79 23.61
C ASN A 924 25.84 50.51 22.20
N PRO A 925 25.02 51.42 21.61
CA PRO A 925 24.32 51.19 20.34
C PRO A 925 25.27 50.97 19.16
N GLU A 926 26.51 51.44 19.29
CA GLU A 926 27.51 51.34 18.23
C GLU A 926 28.01 49.91 18.03
N VAL A 927 28.04 49.10 19.11
CA VAL A 927 28.40 47.67 19.06
C VAL A 927 27.34 46.87 18.31
N ALA A 928 26.07 47.08 18.65
CA ALA A 928 24.95 46.41 17.98
C ALA A 928 24.87 46.77 16.48
N ARG A 929 25.15 48.04 16.13
CA ARG A 929 25.23 48.46 14.73
C ARG A 929 26.38 47.77 13.99
N LEU A 930 27.56 47.70 14.60
CA LEU A 930 28.74 47.10 13.96
C LEU A 930 28.59 45.59 13.78
N GLU A 931 27.94 44.89 14.71
CA GLU A 931 27.61 43.47 14.58
C GLU A 931 26.66 43.17 13.42
N ALA A 932 25.64 44.00 13.22
CA ALA A 932 24.72 43.88 12.10
C ALA A 932 25.42 44.13 10.75
N GLU A 933 26.34 45.10 10.69
CA GLU A 933 27.13 45.39 9.48
C GLU A 933 28.10 44.24 9.15
N ILE A 934 28.73 43.64 10.17
CA ILE A 934 29.61 42.46 10.02
C ILE A 934 28.82 41.26 9.49
N ALA A 935 27.60 41.05 9.96
CA ALA A 935 26.75 39.97 9.47
C ALA A 935 26.42 40.15 7.98
N LYS A 936 25.97 41.34 7.57
CA LYS A 936 25.69 41.66 6.16
C LYS A 936 26.92 41.50 5.27
N GLN A 937 28.06 42.02 5.70
CA GLN A 937 29.30 41.92 4.94
C GLN A 937 29.81 40.46 4.85
N GLY A 938 29.56 39.65 5.87
CA GLY A 938 29.82 38.22 5.87
C GLY A 938 28.98 37.42 4.88
N ASP A 939 27.72 37.83 4.68
CA ASP A 939 26.82 37.22 3.70
C ASP A 939 27.21 37.60 2.27
N LEU A 940 27.57 38.85 2.02
CA LEU A 940 28.09 39.30 0.72
C LEU A 940 29.34 38.52 0.31
N VAL A 941 30.30 38.33 1.23
CA VAL A 941 31.51 37.53 0.98
C VAL A 941 31.17 36.07 0.66
N ARG A 942 30.18 35.47 1.34
CA ARG A 942 29.74 34.09 1.08
C ARG A 942 29.10 33.97 -0.30
N GLN A 943 28.25 34.92 -0.66
CA GLN A 943 27.54 34.94 -1.94
C GLN A 943 28.51 35.13 -3.13
N LEU A 944 29.48 36.03 -3.00
CA LEU A 944 30.51 36.22 -4.02
C LEU A 944 31.39 34.98 -4.20
N LYS A 945 31.72 34.26 -3.12
CA LYS A 945 32.47 32.99 -3.21
C LYS A 945 31.67 31.85 -3.81
N SER A 946 30.38 31.73 -3.47
CA SER A 946 29.52 30.67 -4.00
C SER A 946 29.12 30.90 -5.46
N SER A 947 29.11 32.14 -5.93
CA SER A 947 28.84 32.50 -7.33
C SER A 947 30.01 32.24 -8.30
N GLY A 948 31.15 31.76 -7.79
CA GLY A 948 32.31 31.39 -8.62
C GLY A 948 33.17 32.58 -9.09
N MET A 949 32.96 33.78 -8.55
CA MET A 949 33.75 34.96 -8.94
C MET A 949 35.24 34.83 -8.59
N PRO A 950 36.14 35.41 -9.41
CA PRO A 950 37.58 35.30 -9.21
C PRO A 950 38.04 35.96 -7.91
N LYS A 951 39.12 35.42 -7.33
CA LYS A 951 39.65 35.83 -6.03
C LYS A 951 39.98 37.32 -5.94
N SER A 952 40.35 37.96 -7.05
CA SER A 952 40.59 39.40 -7.13
C SER A 952 39.38 40.25 -6.73
N GLU A 953 38.15 39.74 -6.90
CA GLU A 953 36.92 40.50 -6.70
C GLU A 953 36.32 40.31 -5.30
N TRP A 954 36.36 39.10 -4.74
CA TRP A 954 35.83 38.87 -3.39
C TRP A 954 36.86 39.08 -2.27
N GLN A 955 38.17 38.99 -2.54
CA GLN A 955 39.20 39.15 -1.52
C GLN A 955 39.25 40.55 -0.88
N PRO A 956 39.00 41.66 -1.60
CA PRO A 956 38.84 42.98 -0.99
C PRO A 956 37.69 43.02 0.03
N GLN A 957 36.55 42.38 -0.27
CA GLN A 957 35.38 42.34 0.61
C GLN A 957 35.64 41.54 1.89
N VAL A 958 36.48 40.50 1.82
CA VAL A 958 36.99 39.78 3.00
C VAL A 958 37.84 40.67 3.89
N ASN A 959 38.67 41.53 3.31
CA ASN A 959 39.53 42.43 4.08
C ASN A 959 38.70 43.49 4.83
N VAL A 960 37.63 44.00 4.20
CA VAL A 960 36.66 44.89 4.85
C VAL A 960 36.00 44.21 6.05
N LEU A 961 35.52 42.97 5.87
CA LEU A 961 34.91 42.17 6.94
C LEU A 961 35.86 41.96 8.14
N VAL A 962 37.13 41.67 7.86
CA VAL A 962 38.16 41.49 8.91
C VAL A 962 38.43 42.81 9.63
N GLY A 963 38.47 43.94 8.89
CA GLY A 963 38.62 45.28 9.48
C GLY A 963 37.48 45.62 10.44
N MET A 964 36.23 45.40 10.03
CA MET A 964 35.06 45.63 10.87
C MET A 964 35.07 44.74 12.12
N LYS A 965 35.43 43.46 12.00
CA LYS A 965 35.58 42.56 13.17
C LYS A 965 36.67 43.01 14.13
N SER A 966 37.75 43.60 13.62
CA SER A 966 38.80 44.18 14.47
C SER A 966 38.34 45.44 15.20
N GLN A 967 37.50 46.27 14.56
CA GLN A 967 36.87 47.43 15.21
C GLN A 967 35.88 46.99 16.29
N LEU A 968 35.10 45.94 16.04
CA LEU A 968 34.20 45.36 17.06
C LEU A 968 35.00 44.87 18.28
N ALA A 969 36.09 44.14 18.04
CA ALA A 969 36.96 43.65 19.11
C ALA A 969 37.59 44.78 19.93
N ALA A 970 37.95 45.90 19.27
CA ALA A 970 38.46 47.09 19.95
C ALA A 970 37.40 47.80 20.80
N LEU A 971 36.16 47.89 20.32
CA LEU A 971 35.02 48.46 21.07
C LEU A 971 34.59 47.57 22.25
N GLN A 972 34.75 46.26 22.13
CA GLN A 972 34.41 45.27 23.17
C GLN A 972 35.58 44.94 24.11
N GLY A 973 36.70 45.68 24.02
CA GLY A 973 37.82 45.57 24.96
C GLY A 973 38.59 44.24 24.95
N SER A 974 38.52 43.45 23.86
CA SER A 974 39.21 42.15 23.73
C SER A 974 40.42 42.24 22.79
N PRO A 975 41.55 41.57 23.09
CA PRO A 975 42.80 41.77 22.35
C PRO A 975 42.71 41.23 20.92
N ALA A 976 43.18 42.04 19.96
CA ALA A 976 43.16 41.71 18.53
C ALA A 976 43.98 40.45 18.19
N PRO A 977 43.53 39.57 17.27
CA PRO A 977 44.32 38.44 16.83
C PRO A 977 45.55 38.92 16.04
N GLY A 978 46.73 38.59 16.58
CA GLY A 978 48.03 39.00 16.04
C GLY A 978 48.33 38.48 14.63
N LYS A 979 49.05 39.32 13.86
CA LYS A 979 49.65 39.03 12.56
C LYS A 979 50.60 37.82 12.64
N GLY A 980 50.22 36.73 11.96
CA GLY A 980 51.10 35.60 11.62
C GLY A 980 51.81 35.81 10.28
N LYS A 981 53.13 35.65 10.31
CA LYS A 981 54.18 36.03 9.34
C LYS A 981 54.06 35.44 7.91
N SER A 982 54.60 36.21 6.96
CA SER A 982 54.85 35.84 5.56
C SER A 982 56.12 35.00 5.34
N LYS A 983 56.03 34.06 4.38
CA LYS A 983 57.03 33.55 3.40
C LYS A 983 58.45 33.13 3.83
N GLY A 984 58.85 31.94 3.36
CA GLY A 984 60.23 31.54 3.08
C GLY A 984 60.27 30.36 2.09
N LYS A 985 60.99 30.54 0.98
CA LYS A 985 61.08 29.69 -0.23
C LYS A 985 61.72 28.30 -0.01
N LYS A 986 61.21 27.28 -0.70
CA LYS A 986 61.91 26.55 -1.77
C LYS A 986 60.90 25.80 -2.62
#